data_AF-A0ABC8X033-F1
#
_entry.id   AF-A0ABC8X033-F1
#
_cell.length_a   1.000
_cell.length_b   1.000
_cell.length_c   1.000
_cell.angle_alpha   90.00
_cell.angle_beta   90.00
_cell.angle_gamma   90.00
#
_symmetry.space_group_name_H-M   'P 1'
#
loop_
_entity.id
_entity.type
_entity.pdbx_description
1 polymer ?
#
loop_
_entity_poly.entity_id
_entity_poly.type
_entity_poly.pdbx_seq_one_letter_code
_entity_poly.pdbx_strand_id
1 'polypeptide(L)'
;MPSTRALRRLDLRRSPPPRPSPQETAAAAAAKKKEEASPWPPSSSSTSSSSSSAPAPAKHSAALSAAAPRGGSAARVYPLRDFPGLDAAALGGAFRDNVRWLLKQWGSESGSPWRALLTDKRTGAAVPIVAVEELAAASPAPLCDLCRCAGWSHHWVSKRKYHFIIPAAVDWDQPFWADALLGRCDHLLHGLIHSNGFGHLVTLRGFGGGSTFLSGCQIMDIWDQLCTALRVRAVSVVDLTNKHSVELRLLLGVANGDTWFTRWGYCLAKGCFSVSTSTYAAALEALATLPVDCLRSRHVRRVVTIYRRLSNKPLATVREFLRCLLDWKHREAPLSPPSVKTSPRLTFLLPKSSVAKRVRQPCQRFEDVVDLLECRWSKKRLLNAAEVVVDKLREHANGTKISRQAVRDAARGAIGDTGLLDFVIKSITDTVVGNHIVRRVPDPEKRVLHFSLEEYAEHEHEPEPQLEPELEPEPDAVELEAERTPPVVRWPSTLEAERDLRAVYRAMVEACSEAAQAVLDCKHWVKWWGLGDESDDQLRFLVEWRPQPWEATELTRPMPPGDIVVVPLHASIGELLVEAEHALQDTYCFFEGFRVESLDGIAGEKWDPVMLGGAESGDTIGVHGHGADMETGLRCQGGADAWDVQCVCGAQDDDGERMVACDACNVWHHTRCVGIADGAPVPPLFLCISCGGALMAAGPILDEALTVPEVK
;
A
#
# COMPACT_ATOMS: atom_id res chain seq x y z
N MET A 1 -6.79 26.93 22.68
CA MET A 1 -5.36 26.56 22.64
C MET A 1 -5.26 25.16 23.22
N PRO A 2 -4.85 24.13 22.48
CA PRO A 2 -4.79 22.79 23.05
C PRO A 2 -3.79 22.77 24.20
N SER A 3 -4.18 22.18 25.33
CA SER A 3 -3.32 22.01 26.50
C SER A 3 -2.04 21.28 26.12
N THR A 4 -0.90 21.75 26.60
CA THR A 4 0.42 21.11 26.41
C THR A 4 0.47 19.65 26.90
N ARG A 5 -0.54 19.18 27.66
CA ARG A 5 -0.73 17.78 28.04
C ARG A 5 -1.37 16.93 26.94
N ALA A 6 -2.29 17.46 26.14
CA ALA A 6 -2.96 16.75 25.05
C ALA A 6 -1.99 16.42 23.90
N LEU A 7 -1.09 17.35 23.57
CA LEU A 7 -0.06 17.13 22.53
C LEU A 7 1.01 16.10 22.95
N ARG A 8 1.22 15.88 24.25
CA ARG A 8 2.19 14.88 24.74
C ARG A 8 1.66 13.44 24.78
N ARG A 9 0.35 13.23 24.64
CA ARG A 9 -0.29 11.90 24.71
C ARG A 9 -0.65 11.28 23.34
N LEU A 10 -0.53 12.06 22.26
CA LEU A 10 -0.74 11.60 20.88
C LEU A 10 0.46 10.86 20.28
N ASP A 11 1.56 10.73 21.02
CA ASP A 11 2.77 10.05 20.53
C ASP A 11 2.72 8.55 20.88
N LEU A 12 1.95 7.77 20.12
CA LEU A 12 1.89 6.30 20.18
C LEU A 12 3.20 5.61 19.71
N ARG A 13 4.33 6.32 19.68
CA ARG A 13 5.63 5.84 19.19
C ARG A 13 6.55 5.24 20.27
N ARG A 14 6.09 5.03 21.51
CA ARG A 14 6.90 4.36 22.54
C ARG A 14 6.37 2.98 22.86
N SER A 15 7.22 1.97 22.63
CA SER A 15 7.12 0.66 23.29
C SER A 15 7.06 0.86 24.82
N PRO A 16 6.28 0.03 25.54
CA PRO A 16 6.24 0.10 27.00
C PRO A 16 7.64 -0.17 27.58
N PRO A 17 8.01 0.48 28.70
CA PRO A 17 9.25 0.14 29.38
C PRO A 17 9.21 -1.33 29.84
N PRO A 18 10.35 -2.04 29.84
CA PRO A 18 10.41 -3.41 30.33
C PRO A 18 9.96 -3.45 31.80
N ARG A 19 9.21 -4.49 32.16
CA ARG A 19 8.72 -4.70 33.53
C ARG A 19 9.89 -4.69 34.53
N PRO A 20 9.79 -3.99 35.68
CA PRO A 20 10.82 -4.06 36.72
C PRO A 20 10.88 -5.46 37.32
N SER A 21 12.08 -5.90 37.68
CA SER A 21 12.30 -7.23 38.24
C SER A 21 11.64 -7.37 39.63
N PRO A 22 11.28 -8.59 40.07
CA PRO A 22 10.63 -8.84 41.36
C PRO A 22 11.40 -8.33 42.60
N GLN A 23 12.68 -7.97 42.44
CA GLN A 23 13.51 -7.42 43.51
C GLN A 23 13.28 -5.92 43.75
N GLU A 24 12.86 -5.15 42.75
CA GLU A 24 12.65 -3.70 42.87
C GLU A 24 11.30 -3.35 43.52
N THR A 25 10.30 -4.21 43.37
CA THR A 25 8.97 -4.07 43.99
C THR A 25 9.00 -4.29 45.51
N ALA A 26 9.91 -5.13 46.00
CA ALA A 26 10.09 -5.38 47.43
C ALA A 26 10.72 -4.18 48.17
N ALA A 27 11.62 -3.45 47.52
CA ALA A 27 12.28 -2.28 48.10
C ALA A 27 11.32 -1.07 48.24
N ALA A 28 10.43 -0.88 47.27
CA ALA A 28 9.44 0.21 47.30
C ALA A 28 8.33 -0.04 48.35
N ALA A 29 7.96 -1.30 48.59
CA ALA A 29 6.98 -1.67 49.61
C ALA A 29 7.49 -1.47 51.05
N ALA A 30 8.82 -1.58 51.26
CA ALA A 30 9.42 -1.34 52.57
C ALA A 30 9.50 0.16 52.94
N ALA A 31 9.59 1.05 51.96
CA ALA A 31 9.67 2.50 52.19
C ALA A 31 8.32 3.13 52.60
N LYS A 32 7.19 2.61 52.09
CA LYS A 32 5.85 3.14 52.41
C LYS A 32 5.33 2.78 53.81
N LYS A 33 5.90 1.78 54.47
CA LYS A 33 5.47 1.35 55.82
C LYS A 33 5.99 2.24 56.96
N LYS A 34 6.74 3.31 56.66
CA LYS A 34 7.40 4.14 57.68
C LYS A 34 6.78 5.53 57.89
N GLU A 35 5.69 5.87 57.18
CA GLU A 35 5.14 7.24 57.19
C GLU A 35 3.67 7.34 57.68
N GLU A 36 3.09 6.25 58.19
CA GLU A 36 1.79 6.28 58.89
C GLU A 36 2.00 6.06 60.39
N ALA A 37 2.40 7.12 61.10
CA ALA A 37 2.29 7.18 62.56
C ALA A 37 2.31 8.63 63.04
N SER A 38 1.13 9.27 63.20
CA SER A 38 0.74 10.10 64.36
C SER A 38 -0.43 11.07 64.08
N PRO A 39 -1.19 11.51 65.11
CA PRO A 39 -2.62 11.79 65.01
C PRO A 39 -3.04 13.27 65.13
N TRP A 40 -4.31 13.53 64.77
CA TRP A 40 -5.05 14.81 64.83
C TRP A 40 -5.18 15.44 66.24
N PRO A 41 -5.57 16.73 66.28
CA PRO A 41 -6.64 17.18 67.19
C PRO A 41 -7.72 18.08 66.52
N PRO A 42 -8.82 18.46 67.23
CA PRO A 42 -10.15 18.54 66.62
C PRO A 42 -10.82 19.94 66.58
N SER A 43 -11.89 20.00 65.77
CA SER A 43 -13.20 20.68 65.94
C SER A 43 -13.29 22.16 66.37
N SER A 44 -14.07 22.92 65.60
CA SER A 44 -15.03 23.90 66.17
C SER A 44 -16.21 24.15 65.23
N SER A 45 -17.40 23.95 65.79
CA SER A 45 -18.72 24.28 65.29
C SER A 45 -19.08 25.76 65.55
N SER A 46 -19.93 26.36 64.69
CA SER A 46 -20.97 27.35 65.06
C SER A 46 -21.72 27.85 63.80
N THR A 47 -22.98 27.44 63.65
CA THR A 47 -24.22 28.25 63.78
C THR A 47 -24.64 29.09 62.56
N SER A 48 -25.61 28.53 61.83
CA SER A 48 -26.92 29.11 61.45
C SER A 48 -27.05 30.61 61.16
N SER A 49 -27.51 30.91 59.94
CA SER A 49 -28.61 31.87 59.74
C SER A 49 -29.33 31.57 58.42
N SER A 50 -30.61 31.25 58.57
CA SER A 50 -31.63 31.05 57.56
C SER A 50 -32.09 32.37 56.92
N SER A 51 -32.30 32.37 55.60
CA SER A 51 -33.33 33.23 54.99
C SER A 51 -33.88 32.59 53.72
N SER A 52 -35.13 32.16 53.84
CA SER A 52 -35.99 31.59 52.82
C SER A 52 -36.43 32.66 51.81
N SER A 53 -36.46 32.33 50.51
CA SER A 53 -37.30 33.00 49.52
C SER A 53 -37.41 32.14 48.25
N ALA A 54 -38.62 31.68 47.95
CA ALA A 54 -39.11 31.13 46.68
C ALA A 54 -40.61 31.50 46.59
N PRO A 55 -41.32 31.44 45.44
CA PRO A 55 -40.90 31.20 44.04
C PRO A 55 -41.57 32.10 42.94
N ALA A 56 -41.07 31.95 41.69
CA ALA A 56 -41.77 32.01 40.37
C ALA A 56 -42.29 33.37 39.77
N PRO A 57 -42.62 33.49 38.44
CA PRO A 57 -42.36 32.62 37.27
C PRO A 57 -41.78 33.33 36.00
N ALA A 58 -41.37 32.45 35.06
CA ALA A 58 -41.07 32.58 33.63
C ALA A 58 -41.55 33.78 32.78
N LYS A 59 -40.70 34.21 31.83
CA LYS A 59 -41.09 34.64 30.47
C LYS A 59 -40.03 34.23 29.41
N HIS A 60 -40.56 33.78 28.27
CA HIS A 60 -39.93 33.15 27.10
C HIS A 60 -38.99 34.02 26.25
N SER A 61 -38.07 33.36 25.52
CA SER A 61 -37.86 33.37 24.04
C SER A 61 -36.36 33.11 23.73
N ALA A 62 -35.93 32.24 22.83
CA ALA A 62 -36.49 31.84 21.55
C ALA A 62 -36.20 30.36 21.23
N ALA A 63 -37.23 29.65 20.78
CA ALA A 63 -37.13 28.33 20.19
C ALA A 63 -36.69 28.43 18.73
N LEU A 64 -35.65 27.69 18.36
CA LEU A 64 -35.42 27.29 16.97
C LEU A 64 -36.54 26.30 16.60
N SER A 65 -37.40 26.73 15.69
CA SER A 65 -38.52 25.94 15.21
C SER A 65 -38.02 24.68 14.49
N ALA A 66 -38.22 23.53 15.13
CA ALA A 66 -38.06 22.23 14.51
C ALA A 66 -39.14 22.06 13.43
N ALA A 67 -38.73 22.07 12.16
CA ALA A 67 -39.60 21.65 11.08
C ALA A 67 -39.87 20.14 11.20
N ALA A 68 -41.14 19.78 11.42
CA ALA A 68 -41.60 18.40 11.42
C ALA A 68 -41.30 17.69 10.08
N PRO A 69 -41.01 16.38 10.08
CA PRO A 69 -40.76 15.65 8.84
C PRO A 69 -42.08 15.49 8.08
N ARG A 70 -42.12 15.99 6.84
CA ARG A 70 -43.20 15.65 5.92
C ARG A 70 -43.04 14.19 5.53
N GLY A 71 -43.98 13.36 5.95
CA GLY A 71 -44.11 11.97 5.51
C GLY A 71 -44.28 11.91 4.01
N GLY A 72 -43.31 11.30 3.34
CA GLY A 72 -43.35 10.93 1.93
C GLY A 72 -42.22 9.94 1.69
N SER A 73 -42.56 8.75 1.20
CA SER A 73 -41.64 7.70 0.77
C SER A 73 -40.85 8.17 -0.47
N ALA A 74 -39.92 9.10 -0.26
CA ALA A 74 -39.03 9.62 -1.29
C ALA A 74 -37.62 9.60 -0.71
N ALA A 75 -36.71 8.91 -1.41
CA ALA A 75 -35.31 8.79 -1.00
C ALA A 75 -34.70 10.18 -0.79
N ARG A 76 -34.02 10.38 0.34
CA ARG A 76 -33.43 11.67 0.68
C ARG A 76 -32.33 12.02 -0.32
N VAL A 77 -32.31 13.27 -0.78
CA VAL A 77 -31.39 13.74 -1.83
C VAL A 77 -30.40 14.73 -1.27
N TYR A 78 -29.12 14.55 -1.57
CA TYR A 78 -28.04 15.43 -1.19
C TYR A 78 -27.29 15.94 -2.44
N PRO A 79 -26.85 17.21 -2.48
CA PRO A 79 -25.82 17.64 -3.42
C PRO A 79 -24.52 16.87 -3.14
N LEU A 80 -23.86 16.37 -4.18
CA LEU A 80 -22.64 15.56 -4.06
C LEU A 80 -21.56 16.24 -3.20
N ARG A 81 -21.42 17.56 -3.32
CA ARG A 81 -20.41 18.35 -2.60
C ARG A 81 -20.72 18.59 -1.13
N ASP A 82 -22.00 18.53 -0.79
CA ASP A 82 -22.52 18.91 0.52
C ASP A 82 -22.96 17.67 1.31
N PHE A 83 -22.69 16.46 0.82
CA PHE A 83 -23.04 15.21 1.48
C PHE A 83 -22.22 15.00 2.78
N PRO A 84 -22.79 14.49 3.89
CA PRO A 84 -24.19 14.11 4.13
C PRO A 84 -25.10 15.24 4.67
N GLY A 85 -24.76 16.50 4.42
CA GLY A 85 -25.53 17.70 4.80
C GLY A 85 -24.91 18.44 5.97
N LEU A 86 -25.27 19.73 6.11
CA LEU A 86 -24.81 20.59 7.21
C LEU A 86 -25.28 20.09 8.59
N ASP A 87 -26.50 19.54 8.67
CA ASP A 87 -27.04 18.97 9.91
C ASP A 87 -26.18 17.80 10.41
N ALA A 88 -25.70 16.96 9.48
CA ALA A 88 -24.83 15.84 9.81
C ALA A 88 -23.43 16.32 10.24
N ALA A 89 -22.93 17.41 9.64
CA ALA A 89 -21.67 18.02 10.04
C ALA A 89 -21.71 18.63 11.47
N ALA A 90 -22.90 18.97 11.96
CA ALA A 90 -23.10 19.49 13.32
C ALA A 90 -23.24 18.40 14.39
N LEU A 91 -23.15 17.12 14.03
CA LEU A 91 -23.28 16.02 14.98
C LEU A 91 -22.11 16.04 15.98
N GLY A 92 -22.46 16.00 17.27
CA GLY A 92 -21.53 16.08 18.41
C GLY A 92 -21.15 14.73 19.03
N GLY A 93 -21.95 13.69 18.76
CA GLY A 93 -21.95 12.42 19.49
C GLY A 93 -20.92 11.40 19.01
N ALA A 94 -20.92 10.22 19.62
CA ALA A 94 -20.14 9.08 19.16
C ALA A 94 -20.69 8.53 17.84
N PHE A 95 -19.87 7.77 17.09
CA PHE A 95 -20.28 7.17 15.83
C PHE A 95 -21.59 6.36 15.95
N ARG A 96 -21.75 5.57 17.03
CA ARG A 96 -22.95 4.75 17.29
C ARG A 96 -24.26 5.56 17.29
N ASP A 97 -24.21 6.81 17.71
CA ASP A 97 -25.39 7.67 17.81
C ASP A 97 -25.61 8.43 16.50
N ASN A 98 -24.51 8.96 15.95
CA ASN A 98 -24.52 9.72 14.70
C ASN A 98 -25.01 8.87 13.52
N VAL A 99 -24.59 7.60 13.46
CA VAL A 99 -25.02 6.69 12.38
C VAL A 99 -26.51 6.42 12.45
N ARG A 100 -27.08 6.18 13.63
CA ARG A 100 -28.52 5.97 13.82
C ARG A 100 -29.33 7.20 13.44
N TRP A 101 -28.83 8.39 13.81
CA TRP A 101 -29.45 9.64 13.39
C TRP A 101 -29.49 9.75 11.86
N LEU A 102 -28.37 9.45 11.17
CA LEU A 102 -28.28 9.51 9.72
C LEU A 102 -29.22 8.51 9.05
N LEU A 103 -29.24 7.25 9.51
CA LEU A 103 -30.12 6.21 8.97
C LEU A 103 -31.60 6.57 9.15
N LYS A 104 -31.96 7.18 10.29
CA LYS A 104 -33.31 7.73 10.50
C LYS A 104 -33.67 8.81 9.49
N GLN A 105 -32.70 9.64 9.06
CA GLN A 105 -32.92 10.65 8.02
C GLN A 105 -33.14 10.05 6.63
N TRP A 106 -32.52 8.89 6.34
CA TRP A 106 -32.66 8.23 5.04
C TRP A 106 -33.98 7.48 4.93
N GLY A 107 -34.49 7.01 6.06
CA GLY A 107 -35.69 6.17 6.11
C GLY A 107 -35.43 4.78 5.55
N SER A 108 -36.16 3.79 6.03
CA SER A 108 -36.18 2.48 5.41
C SER A 108 -37.55 1.82 5.57
N GLU A 109 -37.93 1.03 4.58
CA GLU A 109 -39.03 0.07 4.68
C GLU A 109 -38.52 -1.18 5.43
N SER A 110 -39.37 -1.81 6.24
CA SER A 110 -38.96 -2.94 7.08
C SER A 110 -38.22 -4.04 6.28
N GLY A 111 -36.94 -4.27 6.59
CA GLY A 111 -36.09 -5.27 5.93
C GLY A 111 -35.33 -4.78 4.69
N SER A 112 -35.54 -3.53 4.26
CA SER A 112 -34.78 -2.92 3.17
C SER A 112 -33.56 -2.17 3.69
N PRO A 113 -32.49 -2.03 2.87
CA PRO A 113 -31.35 -1.20 3.24
C PRO A 113 -31.71 0.29 3.12
N TRP A 114 -31.10 1.12 3.96
CA TRP A 114 -31.32 2.58 3.93
C TRP A 114 -30.72 3.17 2.66
N ARG A 115 -31.40 4.12 2.02
CA ARG A 115 -30.96 4.69 0.75
C ARG A 115 -31.06 6.21 0.72
N ALA A 116 -30.01 6.84 0.20
CA ALA A 116 -30.01 8.25 -0.19
C ALA A 116 -29.50 8.42 -1.64
N LEU A 117 -29.80 9.55 -2.26
CA LEU A 117 -29.36 9.91 -3.61
C LEU A 117 -28.39 11.10 -3.55
N LEU A 118 -27.29 11.01 -4.28
CA LEU A 118 -26.27 12.04 -4.42
C LEU A 118 -26.39 12.68 -5.81
N THR A 119 -26.64 13.97 -5.86
CA THR A 119 -26.85 14.69 -7.13
C THR A 119 -25.65 15.54 -7.49
N ASP A 120 -25.14 15.39 -8.71
CA ASP A 120 -24.13 16.29 -9.27
C ASP A 120 -24.79 17.32 -10.18
N LYS A 121 -24.85 18.57 -9.74
CA LYS A 121 -25.44 19.68 -10.50
C LYS A 121 -24.78 19.88 -11.87
N ARG A 122 -23.52 19.47 -12.05
CA ARG A 122 -22.79 19.65 -13.31
C ARG A 122 -23.19 18.61 -14.36
N THR A 123 -23.44 17.38 -13.95
CA THR A 123 -23.75 16.27 -14.86
C THR A 123 -25.24 15.92 -14.89
N GLY A 124 -26.02 16.38 -13.89
CA GLY A 124 -27.41 15.96 -13.68
C GLY A 124 -27.56 14.53 -13.17
N ALA A 125 -26.46 13.82 -12.92
CA ALA A 125 -26.48 12.44 -12.46
C ALA A 125 -26.95 12.35 -11.00
N ALA A 126 -27.77 11.34 -10.70
CA ALA A 126 -28.20 10.98 -9.36
C ALA A 126 -27.66 9.59 -9.00
N VAL A 127 -26.74 9.53 -8.04
CA VAL A 127 -26.02 8.32 -7.63
C VAL A 127 -26.57 7.82 -6.30
N PRO A 128 -27.02 6.57 -6.17
CA PRO A 128 -27.45 6.03 -4.88
C PRO A 128 -26.25 5.73 -3.97
N ILE A 129 -26.42 6.06 -2.70
CA ILE A 129 -25.63 5.50 -1.60
C ILE A 129 -26.57 4.71 -0.69
N VAL A 130 -26.16 3.49 -0.36
CA VAL A 130 -26.93 2.52 0.39
C VAL A 130 -26.19 2.21 1.69
N ALA A 131 -26.92 2.11 2.79
CA ALA A 131 -26.38 1.62 4.05
C ALA A 131 -27.05 0.32 4.46
N VAL A 132 -26.24 -0.64 4.92
CA VAL A 132 -26.68 -1.94 5.45
C VAL A 132 -26.15 -2.11 6.86
N GLU A 133 -26.99 -2.54 7.79
CA GLU A 133 -26.57 -2.93 9.14
C GLU A 133 -26.46 -4.46 9.19
N GLU A 134 -25.29 -4.97 9.55
CA GLU A 134 -25.01 -6.39 9.80
C GLU A 134 -24.88 -6.58 11.32
N LEU A 135 -25.70 -7.46 11.90
CA LEU A 135 -25.60 -7.86 13.31
C LEU A 135 -24.59 -8.99 13.45
N ALA A 136 -23.62 -8.86 14.35
CA ALA A 136 -22.62 -9.90 14.59
C ALA A 136 -23.26 -11.25 14.97
N ALA A 137 -24.29 -11.24 15.81
CA ALA A 137 -24.97 -12.45 16.26
C ALA A 137 -25.73 -13.22 15.15
N ALA A 138 -26.12 -12.53 14.07
CA ALA A 138 -26.83 -13.14 12.94
C ALA A 138 -25.92 -13.41 11.73
N SER A 139 -24.66 -12.95 11.79
CA SER A 139 -23.72 -13.05 10.69
C SER A 139 -23.05 -14.44 10.66
N PRO A 140 -22.88 -15.05 9.47
CA PRO A 140 -22.05 -16.25 9.33
C PRO A 140 -20.56 -15.98 9.60
N ALA A 141 -20.13 -14.71 9.55
CA ALA A 141 -18.78 -14.27 9.82
C ALA A 141 -18.80 -13.12 10.87
N PRO A 142 -19.02 -13.44 12.16
CA PRO A 142 -19.19 -12.42 13.20
C PRO A 142 -17.92 -11.58 13.40
N LEU A 143 -16.74 -12.19 13.26
CA LEU A 143 -15.45 -11.54 13.33
C LEU A 143 -15.12 -10.77 12.05
N CYS A 144 -14.25 -9.76 12.16
CA CYS A 144 -13.80 -8.97 11.01
C CYS A 144 -12.36 -9.31 10.63
N ASP A 145 -12.18 -10.01 9.50
CA ASP A 145 -10.86 -10.32 8.95
C ASP A 145 -10.05 -9.05 8.64
N LEU A 146 -10.71 -7.97 8.23
CA LEU A 146 -10.03 -6.68 7.97
C LEU A 146 -9.49 -6.05 9.26
N CYS A 147 -10.17 -6.20 10.40
CA CYS A 147 -9.63 -5.81 11.70
C CYS A 147 -8.41 -6.65 12.06
N ARG A 148 -8.46 -7.96 11.81
CA ARG A 148 -7.32 -8.87 12.04
C ARG A 148 -6.09 -8.37 11.27
N CYS A 149 -6.21 -8.19 9.95
CA CYS A 149 -5.12 -7.73 9.09
C CYS A 149 -4.65 -6.29 9.35
N ALA A 150 -5.52 -5.43 9.90
CA ALA A 150 -5.19 -4.04 10.23
C ALA A 150 -4.41 -3.91 11.56
N GLY A 151 -4.18 -5.01 12.29
CA GLY A 151 -3.59 -4.99 13.63
C GLY A 151 -4.59 -4.62 14.73
N TRP A 152 -5.89 -4.75 14.46
CA TRP A 152 -7.01 -4.50 15.37
C TRP A 152 -7.65 -5.80 15.88
N SER A 153 -6.92 -6.92 15.80
CA SER A 153 -7.30 -8.24 16.30
C SER A 153 -7.69 -8.25 17.78
N HIS A 154 -7.10 -7.35 18.57
CA HIS A 154 -7.36 -7.19 20.00
C HIS A 154 -8.59 -6.30 20.31
N HIS A 155 -9.17 -5.62 19.32
CA HIS A 155 -10.39 -4.82 19.53
C HIS A 155 -11.57 -5.70 19.91
N TRP A 156 -12.42 -5.21 20.81
CA TRP A 156 -13.67 -5.89 21.16
C TRP A 156 -14.59 -6.04 19.96
N VAL A 157 -15.31 -7.16 19.86
CA VAL A 157 -16.28 -7.39 18.78
C VAL A 157 -17.48 -6.48 18.98
N SER A 158 -17.75 -5.64 17.97
CA SER A 158 -18.93 -4.78 17.94
C SER A 158 -20.19 -5.57 17.59
N LYS A 159 -21.31 -5.27 18.23
CA LYS A 159 -22.62 -5.91 17.96
C LYS A 159 -23.11 -5.64 16.53
N ARG A 160 -22.75 -4.48 15.97
CA ARG A 160 -23.21 -4.00 14.66
C ARG A 160 -22.04 -3.57 13.78
N LYS A 161 -22.17 -3.85 12.49
CA LYS A 161 -21.31 -3.35 11.42
C LYS A 161 -22.19 -2.61 10.41
N TYR A 162 -21.74 -1.44 9.97
CA TYR A 162 -22.43 -0.59 9.00
C TYR A 162 -21.67 -0.58 7.68
N HIS A 163 -22.32 -1.02 6.62
CA HIS A 163 -21.76 -1.07 5.28
C HIS A 163 -22.32 0.09 4.47
N PHE A 164 -21.47 0.98 4.00
CA PHE A 164 -21.82 2.09 3.12
C PHE A 164 -21.38 1.77 1.70
N ILE A 165 -22.35 1.66 0.79
CA ILE A 165 -22.15 1.09 -0.54
C ILE A 165 -22.66 2.06 -1.60
N ILE A 166 -21.83 2.32 -2.61
CA ILE A 166 -22.28 2.85 -3.89
C ILE A 166 -22.24 1.68 -4.88
N PRO A 167 -23.40 1.15 -5.31
CA PRO A 167 -23.45 0.02 -6.23
C PRO A 167 -22.97 0.41 -7.64
N ALA A 168 -22.68 -0.60 -8.46
CA ALA A 168 -22.37 -0.40 -9.87
C ALA A 168 -23.55 0.31 -10.59
N ALA A 169 -23.21 1.09 -11.63
CA ALA A 169 -24.18 1.98 -12.30
C ALA A 169 -25.42 1.26 -12.85
N VAL A 170 -25.29 -0.01 -13.21
CA VAL A 170 -26.38 -0.82 -13.78
C VAL A 170 -27.48 -1.17 -12.77
N ASP A 171 -27.23 -0.99 -11.48
CA ASP A 171 -28.14 -1.44 -10.42
C ASP A 171 -28.90 -0.34 -9.73
N TRP A 172 -28.68 0.93 -10.10
CA TRP A 172 -29.22 2.07 -9.34
C TRP A 172 -30.75 2.09 -9.24
N ASP A 173 -31.42 1.47 -10.21
CA ASP A 173 -32.89 1.40 -10.30
C ASP A 173 -33.47 0.12 -9.67
N GLN A 174 -32.64 -0.86 -9.29
CA GLN A 174 -33.13 -2.12 -8.73
C GLN A 174 -33.31 -2.06 -7.21
N PRO A 175 -34.35 -2.70 -6.64
CA PRO A 175 -34.46 -2.90 -5.21
C PRO A 175 -33.36 -3.86 -4.72
N PHE A 176 -32.69 -3.49 -3.62
CA PHE A 176 -31.60 -4.28 -3.04
C PHE A 176 -32.08 -5.03 -1.80
N TRP A 177 -31.77 -6.32 -1.71
CA TRP A 177 -31.77 -7.02 -0.43
C TRP A 177 -30.37 -6.94 0.18
N ALA A 178 -30.30 -6.79 1.50
CA ALA A 178 -29.04 -6.63 2.23
C ALA A 178 -28.02 -7.71 1.89
N ASP A 179 -28.40 -8.98 1.98
CA ASP A 179 -27.50 -10.12 1.75
C ASP A 179 -26.99 -10.18 0.30
N ALA A 180 -27.88 -9.88 -0.66
CA ALA A 180 -27.52 -9.86 -2.08
C ALA A 180 -26.54 -8.72 -2.39
N LEU A 181 -26.68 -7.56 -1.74
CA LEU A 181 -25.76 -6.44 -1.89
C LEU A 181 -24.40 -6.76 -1.24
N LEU A 182 -24.39 -7.32 -0.04
CA LEU A 182 -23.15 -7.68 0.65
C LEU A 182 -22.36 -8.79 -0.04
N GLY A 183 -23.04 -9.73 -0.71
CA GLY A 183 -22.39 -10.81 -1.47
C GLY A 183 -21.76 -10.37 -2.80
N ARG A 184 -21.98 -9.12 -3.24
CA ARG A 184 -21.42 -8.59 -4.48
C ARG A 184 -20.04 -8.02 -4.28
N CYS A 185 -19.22 -8.12 -5.32
CA CYS A 185 -17.86 -7.61 -5.32
C CYS A 185 -17.64 -6.44 -6.28
N ASP A 186 -18.66 -5.96 -7.00
CA ASP A 186 -18.57 -4.96 -8.07
C ASP A 186 -18.93 -3.52 -7.64
N HIS A 187 -19.00 -3.27 -6.33
CA HIS A 187 -19.26 -1.95 -5.75
C HIS A 187 -18.30 -0.85 -6.24
N LEU A 188 -18.82 0.36 -6.46
CA LEU A 188 -18.01 1.55 -6.71
C LEU A 188 -17.36 2.09 -5.43
N LEU A 189 -18.11 2.03 -4.33
CA LEU A 189 -17.63 2.28 -2.97
C LEU A 189 -18.16 1.17 -2.09
N HIS A 190 -17.30 0.62 -1.23
CA HIS A 190 -17.72 -0.20 -0.12
C HIS A 190 -16.86 0.18 1.08
N GLY A 191 -17.47 0.84 2.05
CA GLY A 191 -16.90 1.09 3.35
C GLY A 191 -17.60 0.26 4.42
N LEU A 192 -16.85 -0.22 5.40
CA LEU A 192 -17.34 -0.99 6.54
C LEU A 192 -16.96 -0.24 7.82
N ILE A 193 -17.91 0.06 8.71
CA ILE A 193 -17.62 0.73 9.99
C ILE A 193 -18.32 0.00 11.12
N HIS A 194 -17.58 -0.40 12.14
CA HIS A 194 -18.08 -1.02 13.36
C HIS A 194 -18.75 0.03 14.26
N SER A 195 -19.70 -0.36 15.11
CA SER A 195 -20.40 0.59 16.01
C SER A 195 -19.47 1.35 16.97
N ASN A 196 -18.27 0.81 17.25
CA ASN A 196 -17.24 1.52 18.02
C ASN A 196 -16.53 2.64 17.24
N GLY A 197 -16.85 2.85 15.96
CA GLY A 197 -16.28 3.88 15.10
C GLY A 197 -14.96 3.51 14.41
N PHE A 198 -14.48 2.28 14.51
CA PHE A 198 -13.38 1.78 13.67
C PHE A 198 -13.92 1.19 12.38
N GLY A 199 -13.22 1.35 11.27
CA GLY A 199 -13.71 0.85 9.98
C GLY A 199 -12.64 0.60 8.94
N HIS A 200 -13.09 0.20 7.76
CA HIS A 200 -12.29 -0.23 6.64
C HIS A 200 -12.87 0.31 5.34
N LEU A 201 -12.03 0.90 4.50
CA LEU A 201 -12.37 1.14 3.10
C LEU A 201 -12.07 -0.14 2.31
N VAL A 202 -13.13 -0.91 2.04
CA VAL A 202 -13.04 -2.24 1.42
C VAL A 202 -12.81 -2.14 -0.09
N THR A 203 -13.51 -1.23 -0.75
CA THR A 203 -13.42 -1.08 -2.21
C THR A 203 -13.68 0.35 -2.66
N LEU A 204 -12.91 0.78 -3.65
CA LEU A 204 -13.10 2.05 -4.34
C LEU A 204 -12.78 1.92 -5.83
N ARG A 205 -13.75 2.26 -6.68
CA ARG A 205 -13.64 2.18 -8.15
C ARG A 205 -14.19 3.44 -8.81
N GLY A 206 -13.27 4.31 -9.26
CA GLY A 206 -13.60 5.46 -10.11
C GLY A 206 -13.77 5.08 -11.58
N PHE A 207 -13.63 6.04 -12.49
CA PHE A 207 -13.71 5.82 -13.95
C PHE A 207 -12.86 4.65 -14.46
N GLY A 208 -11.64 4.49 -13.95
CA GLY A 208 -10.75 3.40 -14.35
C GLY A 208 -11.17 2.01 -13.83
N GLY A 209 -12.11 1.97 -12.88
CA GLY A 209 -12.63 0.74 -12.27
C GLY A 209 -14.10 0.47 -12.62
N GLY A 210 -14.66 1.14 -13.64
CA GLY A 210 -16.01 0.88 -14.15
C GLY A 210 -17.08 1.90 -13.76
N SER A 211 -16.75 2.94 -12.97
CA SER A 211 -17.71 4.04 -12.75
C SER A 211 -17.91 4.84 -14.04
N THR A 212 -19.14 5.21 -14.36
CA THR A 212 -19.47 6.07 -15.50
C THR A 212 -19.70 7.53 -15.10
N PHE A 213 -19.96 7.79 -13.81
CA PHE A 213 -20.36 9.11 -13.32
C PHE A 213 -19.41 9.72 -12.29
N LEU A 214 -18.77 8.89 -11.45
CA LEU A 214 -17.92 9.35 -10.36
C LEU A 214 -16.45 9.02 -10.60
N SER A 215 -15.60 10.04 -10.49
CA SER A 215 -14.16 9.83 -10.37
C SER A 215 -13.80 9.21 -9.03
N GLY A 216 -12.63 8.55 -8.95
CA GLY A 216 -12.15 8.00 -7.68
C GLY A 216 -11.97 9.08 -6.61
N CYS A 217 -11.57 10.30 -6.99
CA CYS A 217 -11.46 11.43 -6.07
C CYS A 217 -12.84 11.81 -5.49
N GLN A 218 -13.88 11.91 -6.32
CA GLN A 218 -15.23 12.22 -5.84
C GLN A 218 -15.75 11.14 -4.88
N ILE A 219 -15.49 9.85 -5.16
CA ILE A 219 -15.88 8.76 -4.26
C ILE A 219 -15.14 8.87 -2.92
N MET A 220 -13.84 9.19 -2.94
CA MET A 220 -13.09 9.43 -1.71
C MET A 220 -13.61 10.65 -0.95
N ASP A 221 -13.95 11.74 -1.63
CA ASP A 221 -14.50 12.93 -0.98
C ASP A 221 -15.82 12.59 -0.26
N ILE A 222 -16.71 11.83 -0.91
CA ILE A 222 -17.96 11.33 -0.30
C ILE A 222 -17.65 10.48 0.94
N TRP A 223 -16.71 9.53 0.84
CA TRP A 223 -16.32 8.66 1.94
C TRP A 223 -15.71 9.45 3.11
N ASP A 224 -14.82 10.39 2.81
CA ASP A 224 -14.11 11.19 3.80
C ASP A 224 -15.04 12.15 4.55
N GLN A 225 -15.96 12.80 3.82
CA GLN A 225 -16.98 13.66 4.39
C GLN A 225 -17.95 12.85 5.26
N LEU A 226 -18.37 11.66 4.82
CA LEU A 226 -19.22 10.78 5.61
C LEU A 226 -18.54 10.36 6.91
N CYS A 227 -17.28 9.92 6.85
CA CYS A 227 -16.52 9.51 8.03
C CYS A 227 -16.34 10.68 9.01
N THR A 228 -16.07 11.87 8.49
CA THR A 228 -15.94 13.10 9.28
C THR A 228 -17.25 13.46 9.96
N ALA A 229 -18.36 13.52 9.23
CA ALA A 229 -19.67 13.86 9.77
C ALA A 229 -20.16 12.86 10.82
N LEU A 230 -19.88 11.57 10.62
CA LEU A 230 -20.26 10.53 11.57
C LEU A 230 -19.30 10.39 12.76
N ARG A 231 -18.21 11.16 12.81
CA ARG A 231 -17.14 11.03 13.83
C ARG A 231 -16.60 9.62 13.96
N VAL A 232 -16.31 9.02 12.81
CA VAL A 232 -15.54 7.76 12.72
C VAL A 232 -14.20 7.99 13.40
N ARG A 233 -13.68 7.01 14.15
CA ARG A 233 -12.43 7.13 14.90
C ARG A 233 -11.22 6.90 14.02
N ALA A 234 -11.25 5.80 13.27
CA ALA A 234 -10.19 5.42 12.35
C ALA A 234 -10.72 4.53 11.22
N VAL A 235 -10.13 4.68 10.04
CA VAL A 235 -10.42 3.83 8.88
C VAL A 235 -9.12 3.28 8.33
N SER A 236 -9.03 1.96 8.16
CA SER A 236 -7.93 1.33 7.44
C SER A 236 -8.26 1.10 5.96
N VAL A 237 -7.24 1.05 5.12
CA VAL A 237 -7.34 0.70 3.70
C VAL A 237 -6.11 -0.12 3.29
N VAL A 238 -6.34 -1.16 2.50
CA VAL A 238 -5.28 -1.90 1.84
C VAL A 238 -5.11 -1.35 0.43
N ASP A 239 -4.05 -0.60 0.18
CA ASP A 239 -3.79 0.01 -1.12
C ASP A 239 -3.22 -1.02 -2.09
N LEU A 240 -4.10 -1.64 -2.88
CA LEU A 240 -3.77 -2.52 -4.01
C LEU A 240 -3.96 -1.81 -5.35
N THR A 241 -3.91 -0.48 -5.38
CA THR A 241 -4.27 0.30 -6.57
C THR A 241 -3.27 0.07 -7.70
N ASN A 242 -3.75 -0.58 -8.76
CA ASN A 242 -2.96 -0.89 -9.95
C ASN A 242 -3.58 -0.24 -11.19
N LYS A 243 -2.77 0.44 -12.00
CA LYS A 243 -3.19 0.96 -13.30
C LYS A 243 -2.23 0.52 -14.39
N HIS A 244 -2.70 -0.33 -15.31
CA HIS A 244 -1.90 -0.83 -16.45
C HIS A 244 -0.57 -1.49 -16.02
N SER A 245 -0.62 -2.33 -14.98
CA SER A 245 0.53 -3.02 -14.39
C SER A 245 1.52 -2.09 -13.68
N VAL A 246 1.03 -0.94 -13.21
CA VAL A 246 1.77 0.00 -12.38
C VAL A 246 1.08 0.13 -11.04
N GLU A 247 1.78 -0.24 -9.97
CA GLU A 247 1.27 -0.06 -8.62
C GLU A 247 1.44 1.40 -8.23
N LEU A 248 0.31 2.08 -7.98
CA LEU A 248 0.31 3.52 -7.78
C LEU A 248 1.02 3.89 -6.48
N ARG A 249 1.00 3.05 -5.45
CA ARG A 249 1.75 3.28 -4.20
C ARG A 249 3.26 3.41 -4.44
N LEU A 250 3.83 2.59 -5.34
CA LEU A 250 5.25 2.67 -5.68
C LEU A 250 5.53 3.85 -6.58
N LEU A 251 4.74 4.01 -7.63
CA LEU A 251 4.92 5.11 -8.58
C LEU A 251 4.82 6.48 -7.90
N LEU A 252 3.72 6.72 -7.17
CA LEU A 252 3.46 7.99 -6.49
C LEU A 252 4.35 8.14 -5.26
N GLY A 253 4.62 7.07 -4.51
CA GLY A 253 5.55 7.11 -3.38
C GLY A 253 6.94 7.57 -3.80
N VAL A 254 7.50 7.01 -4.89
CA VAL A 254 8.83 7.42 -5.38
C VAL A 254 8.80 8.82 -5.99
N ALA A 255 7.78 9.11 -6.79
CA ALA A 255 7.68 10.40 -7.47
C ALA A 255 7.41 11.54 -6.47
N ASN A 256 6.46 11.39 -5.56
CA ASN A 256 5.96 12.49 -4.72
C ASN A 256 6.41 12.40 -3.27
N GLY A 257 6.81 11.22 -2.78
CA GLY A 257 6.96 10.94 -1.34
C GLY A 257 5.64 10.52 -0.69
N ASP A 258 4.56 10.48 -1.47
CA ASP A 258 3.17 10.39 -1.04
C ASP A 258 2.41 9.40 -1.91
N THR A 259 1.50 8.62 -1.31
CA THR A 259 0.59 7.77 -2.08
C THR A 259 -0.67 8.52 -2.48
N TRP A 260 -1.59 7.87 -3.20
CA TRP A 260 -2.85 8.53 -3.55
C TRP A 260 -3.71 8.84 -2.32
N PHE A 261 -3.70 7.94 -1.32
CA PHE A 261 -4.50 8.07 -0.11
C PHE A 261 -3.96 9.11 0.89
N THR A 262 -2.66 9.46 0.86
CA THR A 262 -2.11 10.50 1.76
C THR A 262 -2.75 11.87 1.50
N ARG A 263 -3.29 12.11 0.30
CA ARG A 263 -4.07 13.31 -0.05
C ARG A 263 -5.31 13.52 0.84
N TRP A 264 -5.87 12.46 1.40
CA TRP A 264 -6.99 12.51 2.35
C TRP A 264 -6.55 12.36 3.80
N GLY A 265 -5.24 12.28 4.08
CA GLY A 265 -4.70 12.15 5.44
C GLY A 265 -4.53 10.72 5.93
N TYR A 266 -4.54 9.73 5.02
CA TYR A 266 -4.16 8.36 5.38
C TYR A 266 -2.64 8.27 5.53
N CYS A 267 -2.21 7.62 6.61
CA CYS A 267 -0.80 7.41 6.94
C CYS A 267 -0.46 5.93 6.88
N LEU A 268 0.81 5.60 6.64
CA LEU A 268 1.28 4.23 6.72
C LEU A 268 1.07 3.71 8.15
N ALA A 269 0.37 2.59 8.28
CA ALA A 269 0.15 1.94 9.57
C ALA A 269 1.33 1.00 9.88
N LYS A 270 1.17 -0.30 9.61
CA LYS A 270 2.21 -1.32 9.75
C LYS A 270 2.53 -1.87 8.35
N GLY A 271 3.80 -1.93 8.00
CA GLY A 271 4.22 -2.65 6.79
C GLY A 271 4.03 -4.15 6.96
N CYS A 272 3.62 -4.85 5.90
CA CYS A 272 3.64 -6.30 5.87
C CYS A 272 5.06 -6.82 6.01
N PHE A 273 5.24 -8.05 6.48
CA PHE A 273 6.55 -8.66 6.70
C PHE A 273 7.46 -7.84 7.63
N SER A 274 6.84 -7.14 8.60
CA SER A 274 7.50 -6.26 9.57
C SER A 274 8.32 -5.12 8.97
N VAL A 275 7.99 -4.67 7.76
CA VAL A 275 8.63 -3.50 7.17
C VAL A 275 8.31 -2.27 8.03
N SER A 276 9.36 -1.72 8.65
CA SER A 276 9.24 -0.53 9.50
C SER A 276 9.02 0.74 8.67
N THR A 277 8.44 1.78 9.27
CA THR A 277 8.30 3.10 8.63
C THR A 277 9.66 3.67 8.18
N SER A 278 10.74 3.40 8.92
CA SER A 278 12.10 3.80 8.52
C SER A 278 12.60 3.01 7.31
N THR A 279 12.33 1.70 7.25
CA THR A 279 12.69 0.87 6.09
C THR A 279 11.94 1.32 4.85
N TYR A 280 10.64 1.61 4.99
CA TYR A 280 9.82 2.18 3.92
C TYR A 280 10.38 3.51 3.39
N ALA A 281 10.69 4.45 4.30
CA ALA A 281 11.24 5.75 3.92
C ALA A 281 12.62 5.62 3.24
N ALA A 282 13.50 4.76 3.77
CA ALA A 282 14.80 4.49 3.16
C ALA A 282 14.67 3.87 1.76
N ALA A 283 13.73 2.92 1.58
CA ALA A 283 13.46 2.30 0.30
C ALA A 283 12.92 3.30 -0.74
N LEU A 284 12.00 4.19 -0.33
CA LEU A 284 11.52 5.28 -1.17
C LEU A 284 12.66 6.21 -1.61
N GLU A 285 13.52 6.63 -0.69
CA GLU A 285 14.64 7.52 -1.02
C GLU A 285 15.68 6.82 -1.91
N ALA A 286 15.98 5.53 -1.68
CA ALA A 286 16.88 4.76 -2.53
C ALA A 286 16.39 4.69 -3.99
N LEU A 287 15.10 4.43 -4.18
CA LEU A 287 14.47 4.41 -5.51
C LEU A 287 14.40 5.81 -6.13
N ALA A 288 14.04 6.81 -5.33
CA ALA A 288 13.84 8.18 -5.78
C ALA A 288 15.13 8.83 -6.28
N THR A 289 16.22 8.63 -5.55
CA THR A 289 17.54 9.22 -5.83
C THR A 289 18.34 8.43 -6.87
N LEU A 290 17.89 7.25 -7.27
CA LEU A 290 18.53 6.43 -8.28
C LEU A 290 18.79 7.26 -9.56
N PRO A 291 20.02 7.32 -10.07
CA PRO A 291 20.30 8.02 -11.32
C PRO A 291 19.55 7.36 -12.47
N VAL A 292 18.82 8.14 -13.26
CA VAL A 292 17.99 7.58 -14.35
C VAL A 292 18.86 6.92 -15.43
N ASP A 293 20.14 7.29 -15.53
CA ASP A 293 21.11 6.68 -16.44
C ASP A 293 21.53 5.26 -16.02
N CYS A 294 21.35 4.89 -14.74
CA CYS A 294 21.58 3.53 -14.25
C CYS A 294 20.48 2.55 -14.68
N LEU A 295 19.36 3.04 -15.21
CA LEU A 295 18.27 2.18 -15.68
C LEU A 295 18.67 1.45 -16.97
N ARG A 296 18.89 0.13 -16.86
CA ARG A 296 19.43 -0.72 -17.94
C ARG A 296 18.37 -1.10 -18.98
N SER A 297 17.82 -0.12 -19.69
CA SER A 297 16.89 -0.36 -20.81
C SER A 297 17.19 0.53 -22.02
N ARG A 298 17.34 -0.09 -23.20
CA ARG A 298 17.55 0.62 -24.48
C ARG A 298 16.43 1.62 -24.77
N HIS A 299 15.21 1.28 -24.38
CA HIS A 299 14.05 2.14 -24.57
C HIS A 299 14.09 3.31 -23.58
N VAL A 300 14.39 3.03 -22.30
CA VAL A 300 14.51 4.07 -21.27
C VAL A 300 15.60 5.08 -21.62
N ARG A 301 16.78 4.67 -22.10
CA ARG A 301 17.82 5.63 -22.53
C ARG A 301 17.35 6.58 -23.64
N ARG A 302 16.57 6.08 -24.60
CA ARG A 302 15.97 6.90 -25.67
C ARG A 302 14.96 7.89 -25.09
N VAL A 303 14.07 7.41 -24.21
CA VAL A 303 13.08 8.23 -23.51
C VAL A 303 13.76 9.32 -22.68
N VAL A 304 14.77 8.97 -21.88
CA VAL A 304 15.56 9.92 -21.08
C VAL A 304 16.18 11.01 -21.95
N THR A 305 16.76 10.65 -23.09
CA THR A 305 17.34 11.62 -24.04
C THR A 305 16.28 12.58 -24.58
N ILE A 306 15.07 12.10 -24.88
CA ILE A 306 13.95 12.91 -25.40
C ILE A 306 13.46 13.89 -24.32
N TYR A 307 13.10 13.39 -23.13
CA TYR A 307 12.52 14.23 -22.08
C TYR A 307 13.52 15.21 -21.48
N ARG A 308 14.83 14.90 -21.45
CA ARG A 308 15.87 15.87 -21.05
C ARG A 308 15.99 17.04 -22.02
N ARG A 309 15.72 16.83 -23.32
CA ARG A 309 15.70 17.92 -24.32
C ARG A 309 14.43 18.77 -24.23
N LEU A 310 13.31 18.16 -23.82
CA LEU A 310 12.01 18.81 -23.71
C LEU A 310 11.78 19.50 -22.35
N SER A 311 12.49 19.06 -21.30
CA SER A 311 12.37 19.59 -19.95
C SER A 311 13.27 20.79 -19.73
N ASN A 312 12.73 21.82 -19.06
CA ASN A 312 13.51 22.95 -18.55
C ASN A 312 14.19 22.68 -17.19
N LYS A 313 13.87 21.54 -16.56
CA LYS A 313 14.44 21.10 -15.28
C LYS A 313 15.48 20.00 -15.52
N PRO A 314 16.57 19.94 -14.75
CA PRO A 314 17.48 18.80 -14.79
C PRO A 314 16.73 17.53 -14.40
N LEU A 315 16.84 16.49 -15.22
CA LEU A 315 16.25 15.17 -14.96
C LEU A 315 17.39 14.18 -14.71
N ALA A 316 17.94 14.21 -13.51
CA ALA A 316 19.07 13.38 -13.09
C ALA A 316 18.58 12.11 -12.39
N THR A 317 17.60 12.25 -11.51
CA THR A 317 17.09 11.16 -10.67
C THR A 317 15.79 10.57 -11.21
N VAL A 318 15.48 9.34 -10.79
CA VAL A 318 14.20 8.68 -11.10
C VAL A 318 13.01 9.50 -10.61
N ARG A 319 13.07 10.09 -9.41
CA ARG A 319 12.01 10.97 -8.87
C ARG A 319 11.69 12.14 -9.80
N GLU A 320 12.71 12.88 -10.22
CA GLU A 320 12.54 14.01 -11.14
C GLU A 320 11.96 13.55 -12.47
N PHE A 321 12.42 12.40 -12.98
CA PHE A 321 11.95 11.85 -14.24
C PHE A 321 10.48 11.41 -14.17
N LEU A 322 10.09 10.70 -13.11
CA LEU A 322 8.71 10.26 -12.90
C LEU A 322 7.76 11.45 -12.71
N ARG A 323 8.14 12.47 -11.93
CA ARG A 323 7.36 13.72 -11.80
C ARG A 323 7.17 14.39 -13.16
N CYS A 324 8.23 14.48 -13.96
CA CYS A 324 8.16 15.02 -15.31
C CYS A 324 7.13 14.23 -16.15
N LEU A 325 7.23 12.90 -16.23
CA LEU A 325 6.28 12.09 -17.00
C LEU A 325 4.83 12.21 -16.52
N LEU A 326 4.63 12.32 -15.20
CA LEU A 326 3.30 12.53 -14.60
C LEU A 326 2.72 13.90 -14.96
N ASP A 327 3.51 14.97 -14.86
CA ASP A 327 3.09 16.32 -15.27
C ASP A 327 2.73 16.36 -16.76
N TRP A 328 3.51 15.66 -17.59
CA TRP A 328 3.31 15.58 -19.03
C TRP A 328 2.01 14.87 -19.43
N LYS A 329 1.54 13.92 -18.62
CA LYS A 329 0.24 13.27 -18.84
C LYS A 329 -0.93 14.25 -18.76
N HIS A 330 -0.77 15.35 -18.01
CA HIS A 330 -1.80 16.35 -17.75
C HIS A 330 -1.59 17.65 -18.53
N ARG A 331 -0.53 17.75 -19.35
CA ARG A 331 -0.27 18.92 -20.19
C ARG A 331 -0.82 18.73 -21.59
N GLU A 332 -1.59 19.72 -22.04
CA GLU A 332 -1.87 19.90 -23.47
C GLU A 332 -0.60 20.36 -24.20
N ALA A 333 -0.46 19.98 -25.48
CA ALA A 333 0.65 20.41 -26.29
C ALA A 333 0.64 21.95 -26.38
N PRO A 334 1.74 22.65 -26.07
CA PRO A 334 1.76 24.10 -26.20
C PRO A 334 1.49 24.51 -27.65
N LEU A 335 0.67 25.55 -27.84
CA LEU A 335 0.29 26.10 -29.16
C LEU A 335 1.49 26.62 -29.97
N SER A 336 2.65 26.77 -29.33
CA SER A 336 3.93 27.07 -29.97
C SER A 336 4.99 26.06 -29.50
N PRO A 337 5.87 25.57 -30.40
CA PRO A 337 6.96 24.68 -30.02
C PRO A 337 7.87 25.39 -29.00
N PRO A 338 8.37 24.68 -27.97
CA PRO A 338 9.32 25.28 -27.05
C PRO A 338 10.53 25.79 -27.83
N SER A 339 10.98 27.01 -27.53
CA SER A 339 12.28 27.50 -27.98
C SER A 339 13.33 26.47 -27.55
N VAL A 340 13.92 25.79 -28.53
CA VAL A 340 15.01 24.84 -28.30
C VAL A 340 16.14 25.65 -27.68
N LYS A 341 16.35 25.54 -26.37
CA LYS A 341 17.54 26.07 -25.74
C LYS A 341 18.72 25.31 -26.33
N THR A 342 19.49 25.98 -27.17
CA THR A 342 20.86 25.59 -27.49
C THR A 342 21.61 25.56 -26.15
N SER A 343 21.78 24.37 -25.59
CA SER A 343 22.63 24.21 -24.41
C SER A 343 24.05 24.67 -24.80
N PRO A 344 24.72 25.51 -23.99
CA PRO A 344 26.13 25.78 -24.21
C PRO A 344 26.86 24.44 -24.10
N ARG A 345 27.54 24.06 -25.18
CA ARG A 345 28.39 22.88 -25.21
C ARG A 345 29.36 22.98 -24.04
N LEU A 346 29.24 22.08 -23.05
CA LEU A 346 30.35 21.79 -22.16
C LEU A 346 31.48 21.24 -23.02
N THR A 347 32.58 21.97 -23.07
CA THR A 347 33.82 21.63 -23.76
C THR A 347 34.44 20.42 -23.07
N PHE A 348 34.02 19.22 -23.46
CA PHE A 348 34.91 18.07 -23.38
C PHE A 348 35.77 18.12 -24.65
N LEU A 349 37.07 18.30 -24.46
CA LEU A 349 38.08 18.19 -25.50
C LEU A 349 38.02 16.76 -26.06
N LEU A 350 37.28 16.59 -27.15
CA LEU A 350 37.47 15.47 -28.07
C LEU A 350 38.39 15.93 -29.21
N PRO A 351 39.42 15.15 -29.58
CA PRO A 351 40.22 15.40 -30.76
C PRO A 351 39.36 15.43 -32.04
N LYS A 352 39.75 16.32 -32.96
CA LYS A 352 39.04 16.63 -34.21
C LYS A 352 38.96 15.43 -35.16
N SER A 353 37.84 15.36 -35.87
CA SER A 353 37.49 14.39 -36.90
C SER A 353 38.28 14.57 -38.19
N SER A 354 38.73 13.47 -38.80
CA SER A 354 39.03 13.39 -40.23
C SER A 354 38.07 12.42 -40.92
N VAL A 355 37.35 12.96 -41.90
CA VAL A 355 36.77 12.36 -43.12
C VAL A 355 36.10 10.98 -43.02
N ALA A 356 34.84 10.96 -43.43
CA ALA A 356 33.96 9.80 -43.48
C ALA A 356 34.57 8.57 -44.19
N LYS A 357 34.65 7.46 -43.46
CA LYS A 357 34.41 6.12 -44.03
C LYS A 357 33.18 5.55 -43.33
N ARG A 358 32.22 5.05 -44.12
CA ARG A 358 31.03 4.34 -43.64
C ARG A 358 31.44 3.34 -42.55
N VAL A 359 30.98 3.57 -41.32
CA VAL A 359 31.20 2.64 -40.21
C VAL A 359 30.42 1.36 -40.53
N ARG A 360 31.13 0.34 -41.06
CA ARG A 360 30.68 -1.05 -41.06
C ARG A 360 30.38 -1.44 -39.60
N GLN A 361 29.28 -2.16 -39.37
CA GLN A 361 28.98 -2.75 -38.06
C GLN A 361 30.22 -3.48 -37.52
N PRO A 362 30.54 -3.35 -36.21
CA PRO A 362 31.64 -4.12 -35.64
C PRO A 362 31.25 -5.60 -35.65
N CYS A 363 31.88 -6.39 -36.51
CA CYS A 363 31.75 -7.85 -36.52
C CYS A 363 32.62 -8.39 -35.37
N GLN A 364 32.04 -9.16 -34.45
CA GLN A 364 32.80 -9.76 -33.33
C GLN A 364 33.58 -10.99 -33.83
N ARG A 365 34.76 -11.28 -33.28
CA ARG A 365 35.44 -12.56 -33.59
C ARG A 365 34.62 -13.70 -33.00
N PHE A 366 34.47 -14.78 -33.74
CA PHE A 366 33.73 -15.94 -33.26
C PHE A 366 34.35 -16.54 -31.99
N GLU A 367 35.68 -16.38 -31.82
CA GLU A 367 36.40 -16.70 -30.58
C GLU A 367 35.81 -15.99 -29.34
N ASP A 368 35.50 -14.70 -29.46
CA ASP A 368 34.91 -13.87 -28.38
C ASP A 368 33.45 -14.23 -28.13
N VAL A 369 32.72 -14.61 -29.19
CA VAL A 369 31.32 -15.05 -29.10
C VAL A 369 31.24 -16.40 -28.40
N VAL A 370 32.19 -17.31 -28.64
CA VAL A 370 32.25 -18.63 -27.99
C VAL A 370 32.52 -18.50 -26.48
N ASP A 371 33.30 -17.51 -26.05
CA ASP A 371 33.58 -17.28 -24.62
C ASP A 371 32.34 -16.79 -23.83
N LEU A 372 31.33 -16.26 -24.51
CA LEU A 372 30.07 -15.79 -23.94
C LEU A 372 28.93 -16.84 -24.01
N LEU A 373 29.18 -18.00 -24.64
CA LEU A 373 28.17 -19.04 -24.86
C LEU A 373 28.36 -20.21 -23.89
N GLU A 374 27.43 -20.40 -22.97
CA GLU A 374 27.36 -21.62 -22.16
C GLU A 374 26.90 -22.81 -23.02
N CYS A 375 27.81 -23.69 -23.43
CA CYS A 375 27.43 -24.89 -24.19
C CYS A 375 28.29 -26.12 -23.86
N ARG A 376 27.78 -27.31 -24.25
CA ARG A 376 28.37 -28.62 -23.92
C ARG A 376 29.63 -29.00 -24.72
N TRP A 377 29.97 -28.25 -25.77
CA TRP A 377 31.14 -28.53 -26.62
C TRP A 377 32.30 -27.61 -26.24
N SER A 378 33.53 -28.13 -26.29
CA SER A 378 34.71 -27.33 -25.94
C SER A 378 34.96 -26.19 -26.95
N LYS A 379 35.56 -25.09 -26.50
CA LYS A 379 35.96 -23.93 -27.35
C LYS A 379 36.69 -24.36 -28.62
N LYS A 380 37.69 -25.24 -28.49
CA LYS A 380 38.45 -25.79 -29.62
C LYS A 380 37.57 -26.52 -30.64
N ARG A 381 36.56 -27.26 -30.18
CA ARG A 381 35.64 -28.00 -31.05
C ARG A 381 34.67 -27.09 -31.80
N LEU A 382 34.28 -25.97 -31.20
CA LEU A 382 33.43 -24.94 -31.83
C LEU A 382 34.20 -24.15 -32.89
N LEU A 383 35.44 -23.75 -32.60
CA LEU A 383 36.29 -23.03 -33.54
C LEU A 383 36.60 -23.87 -34.79
N ASN A 384 37.03 -25.12 -34.60
CA ASN A 384 37.27 -26.04 -35.72
C ASN A 384 36.00 -26.27 -36.56
N ALA A 385 34.83 -26.40 -35.92
CA ALA A 385 33.58 -26.57 -36.64
C ALA A 385 33.16 -25.30 -37.40
N ALA A 386 33.46 -24.11 -36.87
CA ALA A 386 33.21 -22.84 -37.57
C ALA A 386 34.13 -22.67 -38.78
N GLU A 387 35.41 -23.03 -38.66
CA GLU A 387 36.36 -23.05 -39.79
C GLU A 387 35.88 -23.98 -40.91
N VAL A 388 35.47 -25.22 -40.58
CA VAL A 388 34.92 -26.16 -41.56
C VAL A 388 33.66 -25.62 -42.25
N VAL A 389 32.80 -24.91 -41.52
CA VAL A 389 31.62 -24.27 -42.12
C VAL A 389 32.03 -23.13 -43.07
N VAL A 390 33.05 -22.35 -42.73
CA VAL A 390 33.61 -21.30 -43.61
C VAL A 390 34.28 -21.88 -44.84
N ASP A 391 35.03 -22.97 -44.73
CA ASP A 391 35.66 -23.64 -45.87
C ASP A 391 34.59 -24.18 -46.84
N LYS A 392 33.51 -24.77 -46.31
CA LYS A 392 32.40 -25.25 -47.15
C LYS A 392 31.61 -24.11 -47.78
N LEU A 393 31.45 -22.99 -47.07
CA LEU A 393 30.90 -21.77 -47.65
C LEU A 393 31.81 -21.23 -48.76
N ARG A 394 33.14 -21.26 -48.61
CA ARG A 394 34.12 -20.85 -49.63
C ARG A 394 34.05 -21.72 -50.88
N GLU A 395 34.02 -23.05 -50.72
CA GLU A 395 33.94 -24.00 -51.85
C GLU A 395 32.67 -23.83 -52.69
N HIS A 396 31.57 -23.36 -52.08
CA HIS A 396 30.27 -23.21 -52.75
C HIS A 396 29.95 -21.76 -53.15
N ALA A 397 30.82 -20.79 -52.80
CA ALA A 397 30.60 -19.36 -53.03
C ALA A 397 31.21 -18.90 -54.37
N ASN A 398 30.55 -19.21 -55.49
CA ASN A 398 30.79 -18.52 -56.77
C ASN A 398 30.11 -17.14 -56.82
N GLY A 399 30.22 -16.35 -55.75
CA GLY A 399 29.55 -15.04 -55.63
C GLY A 399 28.04 -15.10 -55.36
N THR A 400 27.46 -16.28 -55.13
CA THR A 400 26.03 -16.48 -54.86
C THR A 400 25.74 -16.79 -53.38
N LYS A 401 24.61 -16.25 -52.90
CA LYS A 401 24.07 -16.39 -51.54
C LYS A 401 23.64 -17.86 -51.25
N ILE A 402 24.28 -18.53 -50.29
CA ILE A 402 24.00 -19.96 -49.99
C ILE A 402 22.92 -20.08 -48.90
N SER A 403 21.95 -20.98 -49.05
CA SER A 403 20.88 -21.21 -48.06
C SER A 403 21.40 -22.01 -46.84
N ARG A 404 20.78 -21.82 -45.66
CA ARG A 404 21.11 -22.59 -44.44
C ARG A 404 21.16 -24.10 -44.66
N GLN A 405 20.22 -24.63 -45.45
CA GLN A 405 20.11 -26.07 -45.70
C GLN A 405 21.28 -26.58 -46.56
N ALA A 406 21.68 -25.83 -47.59
CA ALA A 406 22.82 -26.19 -48.43
C ALA A 406 24.16 -26.16 -47.65
N VAL A 407 24.37 -25.16 -46.77
CA VAL A 407 25.55 -25.11 -45.89
C VAL A 407 25.58 -26.32 -44.96
N ARG A 408 24.44 -26.67 -44.37
CA ARG A 408 24.31 -27.83 -43.49
C ARG A 408 24.63 -29.13 -44.23
N ASP A 409 24.07 -29.32 -45.42
CA ASP A 409 24.25 -30.56 -46.19
C ASP A 409 25.70 -30.71 -46.69
N ALA A 410 26.35 -29.62 -47.09
CA ALA A 410 27.77 -29.59 -47.48
C ALA A 410 28.72 -29.86 -46.30
N ALA A 411 28.42 -29.33 -45.11
CA ALA A 411 29.26 -29.50 -43.91
C ALA A 411 28.99 -30.81 -43.15
N ARG A 412 27.86 -31.48 -43.38
CA ARG A 412 27.49 -32.76 -42.73
C ARG A 412 28.52 -33.87 -42.96
N GLY A 413 29.19 -33.88 -44.13
CA GLY A 413 30.24 -34.86 -44.43
C GLY A 413 31.52 -34.70 -43.60
N ALA A 414 31.79 -33.48 -43.10
CA ALA A 414 32.97 -33.15 -42.30
C ALA A 414 32.66 -33.02 -40.79
N ILE A 415 31.42 -32.67 -40.44
CA ILE A 415 30.93 -32.55 -39.05
C ILE A 415 29.84 -33.59 -38.82
N GLY A 416 30.23 -34.75 -38.27
CA GLY A 416 29.30 -35.86 -37.98
C GLY A 416 28.30 -35.58 -36.84
N ASP A 417 28.59 -34.63 -35.95
CA ASP A 417 27.67 -34.20 -34.88
C ASP A 417 26.70 -33.15 -35.43
N THR A 418 25.49 -33.58 -35.76
CA THR A 418 24.44 -32.73 -36.34
C THR A 418 23.98 -31.62 -35.40
N GLY A 419 24.10 -31.82 -34.08
CA GLY A 419 23.77 -30.82 -33.07
C GLY A 419 24.83 -29.72 -32.99
N LEU A 420 26.11 -30.10 -33.07
CA LEU A 420 27.22 -29.14 -33.14
C LEU A 420 27.13 -28.29 -34.41
N LEU A 421 26.85 -28.92 -35.55
CA LEU A 421 26.70 -28.23 -36.83
C LEU A 421 25.56 -27.20 -36.79
N ASP A 422 24.40 -27.57 -36.24
CA ASP A 422 23.26 -26.67 -36.09
C ASP A 422 23.54 -25.47 -35.22
N PHE A 423 24.24 -25.72 -34.12
CA PHE A 423 24.62 -24.73 -33.14
C PHE A 423 25.60 -23.73 -33.75
N VAL A 424 26.66 -24.20 -34.42
CA VAL A 424 27.64 -23.34 -35.10
C VAL A 424 26.97 -22.51 -36.20
N ILE A 425 26.18 -23.11 -37.08
CA ILE A 425 25.46 -22.36 -38.16
C ILE A 425 24.50 -21.31 -37.58
N LYS A 426 23.95 -21.52 -36.38
CA LYS A 426 23.11 -20.53 -35.69
C LYS A 426 23.94 -19.39 -35.09
N SER A 427 25.15 -19.67 -34.62
CA SER A 427 25.97 -18.75 -33.83
C SER A 427 26.98 -17.92 -34.66
N ILE A 428 27.37 -18.35 -35.86
CA ILE A 428 28.33 -17.64 -36.74
C ILE A 428 27.71 -16.45 -37.53
N THR A 429 26.70 -15.78 -36.97
CA THR A 429 26.00 -14.68 -37.67
C THR A 429 26.69 -13.34 -37.41
N ASP A 430 27.16 -12.68 -38.48
CA ASP A 430 27.86 -11.38 -38.42
C ASP A 430 29.16 -11.44 -37.60
N THR A 431 29.82 -12.61 -37.64
CA THR A 431 31.07 -12.89 -36.91
C THR A 431 32.25 -13.08 -37.85
N VAL A 432 33.45 -12.77 -37.35
CA VAL A 432 34.72 -13.07 -38.02
C VAL A 432 35.20 -14.45 -37.61
N VAL A 433 35.49 -15.32 -38.59
CA VAL A 433 36.07 -16.66 -38.41
C VAL A 433 37.32 -16.75 -39.30
N GLY A 434 38.50 -16.79 -38.68
CA GLY A 434 39.77 -16.62 -39.40
C GLY A 434 39.82 -15.26 -40.12
N ASN A 435 40.12 -15.27 -41.42
CA ASN A 435 40.19 -14.06 -42.26
C ASN A 435 38.85 -13.76 -42.98
N HIS A 436 37.72 -14.33 -42.53
CA HIS A 436 36.43 -14.21 -43.20
C HIS A 436 35.36 -13.62 -42.31
N ILE A 437 34.55 -12.74 -42.88
CA ILE A 437 33.31 -12.26 -42.26
C ILE A 437 32.17 -13.10 -42.79
N VAL A 438 31.47 -13.82 -41.90
CA VAL A 438 30.26 -14.56 -42.24
C VAL A 438 29.05 -13.67 -41.96
N ARG A 439 28.32 -13.26 -43.00
CA ARG A 439 27.07 -12.48 -42.87
C ARG A 439 25.84 -13.30 -43.19
N ARG A 440 24.77 -13.05 -42.45
CA ARG A 440 23.46 -13.68 -42.67
C ARG A 440 22.46 -12.63 -43.14
N VAL A 441 22.16 -12.64 -44.44
CA VAL A 441 21.30 -11.62 -45.06
C VAL A 441 19.91 -12.22 -45.33
N PRO A 442 18.82 -11.57 -44.89
CA PRO A 442 17.46 -11.98 -45.28
C PRO A 442 17.21 -11.69 -46.76
N ASP A 443 16.68 -12.68 -47.49
CA ASP A 443 16.16 -12.47 -48.84
C ASP A 443 14.74 -11.86 -48.75
N PRO A 444 14.53 -10.62 -49.23
CA PRO A 444 13.24 -9.95 -49.17
C PRO A 444 12.14 -10.64 -50.00
N GLU A 445 12.50 -11.44 -51.00
CA GLU A 445 11.52 -12.12 -51.88
C GLU A 445 11.13 -13.51 -51.37
N LYS A 446 12.08 -14.27 -50.81
CA LYS A 446 11.87 -15.68 -50.44
C LYS A 446 11.67 -15.91 -48.95
N ARG A 447 11.80 -14.88 -48.10
CA ARG A 447 11.76 -14.99 -46.62
C ARG A 447 12.73 -16.04 -46.04
N VAL A 448 13.76 -16.41 -46.79
CA VAL A 448 14.82 -17.35 -46.39
C VAL A 448 16.11 -16.56 -46.11
N LEU A 449 16.88 -16.99 -45.10
CA LEU A 449 18.14 -16.37 -44.73
C LEU A 449 19.29 -17.04 -45.49
N HIS A 450 20.13 -16.23 -46.14
CA HIS A 450 21.30 -16.70 -46.87
C HIS A 450 22.60 -16.28 -46.20
N PHE A 451 23.64 -17.10 -46.37
CA PHE A 451 25.00 -16.83 -45.93
C PHE A 451 25.83 -16.24 -47.08
N SER A 452 26.66 -15.24 -46.75
CA SER A 452 27.66 -14.66 -47.65
C SER A 452 28.99 -14.48 -46.91
N LEU A 453 30.10 -14.70 -47.61
CA LEU A 453 31.46 -14.51 -47.12
C LEU A 453 32.07 -13.22 -47.68
N GLU A 454 32.78 -12.47 -46.83
CA GLU A 454 33.66 -11.36 -47.24
C GLU A 454 35.09 -11.61 -46.71
N GLU A 455 36.11 -11.29 -47.50
CA GLU A 455 37.52 -11.37 -47.07
C GLU A 455 37.91 -10.17 -46.20
N TYR A 456 38.61 -10.44 -45.10
CA TYR A 456 39.14 -9.45 -44.15
C TYR A 456 40.61 -9.17 -44.50
N ALA A 457 40.92 -7.95 -44.95
CA ALA A 457 42.30 -7.51 -45.23
C ALA A 457 42.85 -6.70 -44.05
N GLU A 458 43.94 -7.18 -43.44
CA GLU A 458 44.70 -6.45 -42.43
C GLU A 458 45.66 -5.46 -43.12
N HIS A 459 45.59 -4.18 -42.78
CA HIS A 459 46.56 -3.18 -43.26
C HIS A 459 47.57 -2.87 -42.15
N GLU A 460 48.83 -3.24 -42.40
CA GLU A 460 50.00 -2.91 -41.59
C GLU A 460 50.50 -1.47 -41.83
N HIS A 461 50.97 -0.84 -40.74
CA HIS A 461 51.96 0.26 -40.63
C HIS A 461 51.85 1.54 -41.48
N GLU A 462 51.65 2.67 -40.81
CA GLU A 462 51.93 4.03 -41.31
C GLU A 462 53.05 4.68 -40.47
N PRO A 463 54.06 5.35 -41.09
CA PRO A 463 54.85 6.39 -40.45
C PRO A 463 54.46 7.81 -40.91
N GLU A 464 54.53 8.78 -39.99
CA GLU A 464 54.25 10.23 -40.14
C GLU A 464 55.01 10.92 -41.31
N PRO A 465 54.47 12.01 -41.91
CA PRO A 465 54.93 13.38 -41.53
C PRO A 465 53.96 14.58 -41.75
N GLN A 466 54.10 15.58 -40.87
CA GLN A 466 54.33 17.05 -41.05
C GLN A 466 53.37 17.98 -41.85
N LEU A 467 53.32 19.23 -41.36
CA LEU A 467 52.35 20.32 -41.55
C LEU A 467 52.59 21.27 -42.75
N GLU A 468 51.46 21.84 -43.24
CA GLU A 468 51.23 23.17 -43.88
C GLU A 468 51.68 23.43 -45.34
N PRO A 469 51.10 24.42 -46.10
CA PRO A 469 49.94 25.31 -45.83
C PRO A 469 48.90 25.43 -46.99
N GLU A 470 47.86 26.21 -46.70
CA GLU A 470 46.65 26.58 -47.45
C GLU A 470 46.86 27.30 -48.80
N LEU A 471 45.95 27.07 -49.75
CA LEU A 471 45.56 28.02 -50.82
C LEU A 471 44.06 27.83 -51.14
N GLU A 472 43.31 28.93 -51.04
CA GLU A 472 41.86 29.10 -51.27
C GLU A 472 41.50 29.19 -52.79
N PRO A 473 40.29 29.63 -53.23
CA PRO A 473 39.01 28.91 -53.33
C PRO A 473 38.37 28.96 -54.77
N GLU A 474 37.10 28.51 -54.87
CA GLU A 474 36.06 28.82 -55.90
C GLU A 474 35.90 27.91 -57.15
N PRO A 475 34.70 27.86 -57.80
CA PRO A 475 33.39 27.53 -57.24
C PRO A 475 32.53 26.61 -58.15
N ASP A 476 31.31 26.33 -57.69
CA ASP A 476 30.12 25.89 -58.45
C ASP A 476 29.98 24.41 -58.88
N ALA A 477 29.33 23.64 -58.02
CA ALA A 477 28.15 22.89 -58.43
C ALA A 477 27.21 22.71 -57.24
N VAL A 478 26.05 23.37 -57.33
CA VAL A 478 24.93 23.29 -56.40
C VAL A 478 24.35 21.88 -56.43
N GLU A 479 24.55 21.10 -55.36
CA GLU A 479 23.61 20.05 -54.98
C GLU A 479 23.06 20.40 -53.60
N LEU A 480 21.74 20.56 -53.54
CA LEU A 480 21.00 20.93 -52.34
C LEU A 480 21.33 19.98 -51.19
N GLU A 481 22.10 20.47 -50.23
CA GLU A 481 22.08 19.92 -48.89
C GLU A 481 20.68 20.17 -48.31
N ALA A 482 19.87 19.11 -48.26
CA ALA A 482 18.74 19.08 -47.36
C ALA A 482 19.29 19.34 -45.96
N GLU A 483 19.09 20.56 -45.47
CA GLU A 483 19.24 20.93 -44.07
C GLU A 483 18.66 19.80 -43.23
N ARG A 484 19.53 19.00 -42.62
CA ARG A 484 19.12 18.11 -41.53
C ARG A 484 18.84 19.02 -40.35
N THR A 485 17.67 19.65 -40.41
CA THR A 485 16.96 20.19 -39.28
C THR A 485 17.15 19.19 -38.13
N PRO A 486 17.61 19.63 -36.94
CA PRO A 486 17.66 18.75 -35.78
C PRO A 486 16.27 18.12 -35.69
N PRO A 487 16.14 16.78 -35.53
CA PRO A 487 14.85 16.12 -35.63
C PRO A 487 13.91 16.87 -34.70
N VAL A 488 12.90 17.53 -35.29
CA VAL A 488 11.94 18.34 -34.56
C VAL A 488 11.44 17.44 -33.46
N VAL A 489 11.79 17.76 -32.21
CA VAL A 489 11.47 16.90 -31.08
C VAL A 489 9.96 17.03 -30.89
N ARG A 490 9.24 16.11 -31.53
CA ARG A 490 7.77 16.07 -31.48
C ARG A 490 7.35 15.89 -30.03
N TRP A 491 6.41 16.72 -29.59
CA TRP A 491 5.78 16.60 -28.29
C TRP A 491 5.15 15.19 -28.16
N PRO A 492 5.57 14.36 -27.18
CA PRO A 492 4.93 13.08 -26.93
C PRO A 492 3.43 13.21 -26.68
N SER A 493 2.65 12.31 -27.26
CA SER A 493 1.22 12.15 -26.93
C SER A 493 1.04 11.57 -25.52
N THR A 494 -0.16 11.70 -24.95
CA THR A 494 -0.50 11.11 -23.64
C THR A 494 -0.24 9.60 -23.59
N LEU A 495 -0.59 8.87 -24.66
CA LEU A 495 -0.35 7.43 -24.79
C LEU A 495 1.15 7.09 -24.80
N GLU A 496 1.98 7.92 -25.43
CA GLU A 496 3.43 7.76 -25.44
C GLU A 496 4.03 8.02 -24.06
N ALA A 497 3.61 9.10 -23.39
CA ALA A 497 4.01 9.39 -22.02
C ALA A 497 3.63 8.25 -21.06
N GLU A 498 2.45 7.64 -21.21
CA GLU A 498 2.04 6.47 -20.42
C GLU A 498 2.87 5.22 -20.72
N ARG A 499 3.23 4.98 -21.99
CA ARG A 499 4.12 3.87 -22.35
C ARG A 499 5.52 4.07 -21.76
N ASP A 500 6.04 5.29 -21.88
CA ASP A 500 7.37 5.67 -21.44
C ASP A 500 7.46 5.64 -19.90
N LEU A 501 6.42 6.10 -19.19
CA LEU A 501 6.26 5.94 -17.74
C LEU A 501 6.33 4.49 -17.29
N ARG A 502 5.59 3.60 -17.97
CA ARG A 502 5.62 2.16 -17.68
C ARG A 502 6.98 1.53 -17.95
N ALA A 503 7.73 2.04 -18.92
CA ALA A 503 9.07 1.55 -19.21
C ALA A 503 10.06 1.97 -18.12
N VAL A 504 9.99 3.22 -17.66
CA VAL A 504 10.84 3.73 -16.56
C VAL A 504 10.51 3.05 -15.25
N TYR A 505 9.21 2.90 -14.93
CA TYR A 505 8.75 2.18 -13.75
C TYR A 505 9.30 0.76 -13.69
N ARG A 506 9.17 -0.02 -14.78
CA ARG A 506 9.71 -1.39 -14.82
C ARG A 506 11.22 -1.44 -14.67
N ALA A 507 11.94 -0.56 -15.37
CA ALA A 507 13.40 -0.52 -15.26
C ALA A 507 13.87 -0.11 -13.86
N MET A 508 13.12 0.75 -13.16
CA MET A 508 13.38 1.12 -11.77
C MET A 508 13.20 -0.08 -10.83
N VAL A 509 12.08 -0.81 -10.98
CA VAL A 509 11.81 -2.04 -10.20
C VAL A 509 12.90 -3.09 -10.43
N GLU A 510 13.33 -3.29 -11.69
CA GLU A 510 14.41 -4.23 -12.03
C GLU A 510 15.78 -3.79 -11.47
N ALA A 511 16.05 -2.48 -11.41
CA ALA A 511 17.33 -1.96 -10.93
C ALA A 511 17.49 -2.02 -9.40
N CYS A 512 16.38 -1.94 -8.65
CA CYS A 512 16.39 -1.95 -7.19
C CYS A 512 15.18 -2.71 -6.64
N SER A 513 15.16 -4.03 -6.90
CA SER A 513 14.02 -4.90 -6.60
C SER A 513 13.69 -4.99 -5.12
N GLU A 514 14.70 -5.05 -4.24
CA GLU A 514 14.49 -5.14 -2.79
C GLU A 514 13.82 -3.88 -2.22
N ALA A 515 14.29 -2.69 -2.63
CA ALA A 515 13.66 -1.44 -2.21
C ALA A 515 12.25 -1.30 -2.79
N ALA A 516 12.05 -1.70 -4.05
CA ALA A 516 10.72 -1.74 -4.64
C ALA A 516 9.80 -2.64 -3.83
N GLN A 517 10.23 -3.86 -3.51
CA GLN A 517 9.44 -4.82 -2.74
C GLN A 517 9.11 -4.30 -1.33
N ALA A 518 10.07 -3.67 -0.63
CA ALA A 518 9.82 -3.08 0.68
C ALA A 518 8.72 -2.00 0.65
N VAL A 519 8.68 -1.18 -0.41
CA VAL A 519 7.61 -0.20 -0.63
C VAL A 519 6.28 -0.90 -0.98
N LEU A 520 6.33 -1.99 -1.75
CA LEU A 520 5.13 -2.75 -2.13
C LEU A 520 4.52 -3.55 -0.96
N ASP A 521 5.33 -3.98 -0.01
CA ASP A 521 4.87 -4.64 1.21
C ASP A 521 4.20 -3.63 2.19
N CYS A 522 4.42 -2.33 1.99
CA CYS A 522 3.76 -1.26 2.76
C CYS A 522 2.39 -0.90 2.16
N LYS A 523 1.42 -1.81 2.31
CA LYS A 523 0.09 -1.69 1.71
C LYS A 523 -1.03 -1.27 2.68
N HIS A 524 -0.79 -1.28 3.98
CA HIS A 524 -1.81 -0.93 4.99
C HIS A 524 -1.70 0.52 5.42
N TRP A 525 -2.78 1.27 5.19
CA TRP A 525 -2.87 2.69 5.51
C TRP A 525 -4.03 2.93 6.46
N VAL A 526 -3.89 3.87 7.39
CA VAL A 526 -4.94 4.24 8.33
C VAL A 526 -5.06 5.75 8.39
N LYS A 527 -6.30 6.26 8.36
CA LYS A 527 -6.61 7.64 8.75
C LYS A 527 -7.24 7.64 10.13
N TRP A 528 -6.77 8.54 10.99
CA TRP A 528 -7.31 8.79 12.32
C TRP A 528 -8.00 10.15 12.32
N TRP A 529 -9.25 10.19 12.77
CA TRP A 529 -9.98 11.46 12.97
C TRP A 529 -9.79 11.99 14.40
N GLY A 530 -9.47 11.11 15.35
CA GLY A 530 -9.20 11.47 16.74
C GLY A 530 -10.44 11.93 17.50
N LEU A 531 -10.21 12.40 18.73
CA LEU A 531 -11.19 13.05 19.59
C LEU A 531 -10.85 14.54 19.64
N GLY A 532 -11.67 15.35 18.98
CA GLY A 532 -11.59 16.81 19.05
C GLY A 532 -12.49 17.34 20.17
N ASP A 533 -11.96 18.28 20.95
CA ASP A 533 -12.78 19.12 21.82
C ASP A 533 -13.35 20.25 20.97
N GLU A 534 -14.65 20.17 20.70
CA GLU A 534 -15.35 21.19 19.93
C GLU A 534 -15.74 22.34 20.86
N SER A 535 -15.95 23.53 20.30
CA SER A 535 -16.55 24.64 21.05
C SER A 535 -18.05 24.44 21.19
N ASP A 536 -18.46 23.35 21.86
CA ASP A 536 -19.85 23.03 22.18
C ASP A 536 -20.04 22.71 23.67
N ASP A 537 -21.29 22.68 24.13
CA ASP A 537 -21.65 22.41 25.53
C ASP A 537 -21.62 20.89 25.86
N GLN A 538 -20.68 20.14 25.27
CA GLN A 538 -20.54 18.70 25.44
C GLN A 538 -19.13 18.30 25.88
N LEU A 539 -19.05 17.33 26.79
CA LEU A 539 -17.82 16.71 27.23
C LEU A 539 -17.69 15.33 26.59
N ARG A 540 -16.48 14.99 26.15
CA ARG A 540 -16.18 13.74 25.46
C ARG A 540 -15.13 12.97 26.24
N PHE A 541 -15.41 11.74 26.61
CA PHE A 541 -14.50 10.91 27.39
C PHE A 541 -14.18 9.60 26.67
N LEU A 542 -12.98 9.08 26.90
CA LEU A 542 -12.62 7.70 26.58
C LEU A 542 -12.89 6.82 27.79
N VAL A 543 -13.86 5.92 27.70
CA VAL A 543 -14.16 4.98 28.78
C VAL A 543 -13.43 3.65 28.55
N GLU A 544 -12.57 3.29 29.50
CA GLU A 544 -11.78 2.06 29.47
C GLU A 544 -12.23 1.12 30.58
N TRP A 545 -12.70 -0.08 30.21
CA TRP A 545 -13.01 -1.11 31.19
C TRP A 545 -11.75 -1.52 31.97
N ARG A 546 -11.90 -1.62 33.29
CA ARG A 546 -10.89 -2.08 34.24
C ARG A 546 -11.29 -3.48 34.71
N PRO A 547 -10.62 -4.53 34.20
CA PRO A 547 -10.93 -5.90 34.60
C PRO A 547 -10.56 -6.16 36.07
N GLN A 548 -11.30 -7.08 36.70
CA GLN A 548 -10.93 -7.68 37.98
C GLN A 548 -9.61 -8.47 37.84
N PRO A 549 -8.87 -8.73 38.93
CA PRO A 549 -7.57 -9.40 38.86
C PRO A 549 -7.59 -10.77 38.15
N TRP A 550 -8.68 -11.53 38.31
CA TRP A 550 -8.84 -12.83 37.65
C TRP A 550 -9.14 -12.66 36.15
N GLU A 551 -10.02 -11.72 35.77
CA GLU A 551 -10.32 -11.39 34.37
C GLU A 551 -9.05 -10.91 33.64
N ALA A 552 -8.26 -10.06 34.30
CA ALA A 552 -7.00 -9.56 33.77
C ALA A 552 -5.96 -10.67 33.50
N THR A 553 -6.07 -11.80 34.22
CA THR A 553 -5.18 -12.95 34.02
C THR A 553 -5.53 -13.73 32.75
N GLU A 554 -6.81 -13.74 32.36
CA GLU A 554 -7.29 -14.40 31.13
C GLU A 554 -7.14 -13.53 29.87
N LEU A 555 -6.94 -12.22 30.04
CA LEU A 555 -6.70 -11.27 28.96
C LEU A 555 -5.21 -11.27 28.60
N THR A 556 -4.85 -12.12 27.64
CA THR A 556 -3.47 -12.22 27.13
C THR A 556 -3.13 -11.16 26.08
N ARG A 557 -4.15 -10.54 25.46
CA ARG A 557 -4.00 -9.51 24.42
C ARG A 557 -3.90 -8.11 25.04
N PRO A 558 -3.28 -7.14 24.35
CA PRO A 558 -3.31 -5.74 24.77
C PRO A 558 -4.75 -5.23 24.92
N MET A 559 -4.99 -4.40 25.93
CA MET A 559 -6.29 -3.74 26.10
C MET A 559 -6.58 -2.87 24.87
N PRO A 560 -7.77 -3.00 24.26
CA PRO A 560 -8.13 -2.19 23.12
C PRO A 560 -8.46 -0.74 23.52
N PRO A 561 -8.53 0.18 22.54
CA PRO A 561 -8.87 1.57 22.82
C PRO A 561 -10.22 1.72 23.52
N GLY A 562 -10.31 2.62 24.51
CA GLY A 562 -11.57 2.93 25.20
C GLY A 562 -12.69 3.38 24.25
N ASP A 563 -13.94 3.27 24.69
CA ASP A 563 -15.10 3.75 23.92
C ASP A 563 -15.33 5.26 24.13
N ILE A 564 -15.99 5.91 23.18
CA ILE A 564 -16.28 7.34 23.27
C ILE A 564 -17.63 7.53 23.94
N VAL A 565 -17.64 8.25 25.06
CA VAL A 565 -18.86 8.69 25.74
C VAL A 565 -18.98 10.20 25.63
N VAL A 566 -20.17 10.69 25.30
CA VAL A 566 -20.46 12.12 25.17
C VAL A 566 -21.58 12.48 26.14
N VAL A 567 -21.32 13.45 27.02
CA VAL A 567 -22.29 13.93 28.02
C VAL A 567 -22.38 15.45 27.99
N PRO A 568 -23.50 16.07 28.40
CA PRO A 568 -23.58 17.52 28.54
C PRO A 568 -22.53 18.10 29.50
N LEU A 569 -22.15 19.36 29.32
CA LEU A 569 -21.16 20.06 30.17
C LEU A 569 -21.53 20.06 31.67
N HIS A 570 -22.82 20.04 31.97
CA HIS A 570 -23.38 20.03 33.32
C HIS A 570 -23.74 18.63 33.84
N ALA A 571 -23.31 17.58 33.12
CA ALA A 571 -23.57 16.21 33.54
C ALA A 571 -22.92 15.90 34.89
N SER A 572 -23.64 15.15 35.70
CA SER A 572 -23.18 14.56 36.95
C SER A 572 -22.33 13.31 36.70
N ILE A 573 -21.50 12.95 37.68
CA ILE A 573 -20.70 11.72 37.65
C ILE A 573 -21.61 10.48 37.50
N GLY A 574 -22.81 10.50 38.08
CA GLY A 574 -23.82 9.46 37.95
C GLY A 574 -24.37 9.32 36.54
N GLU A 575 -24.59 10.43 35.82
CA GLU A 575 -25.00 10.39 34.41
C GLU A 575 -23.89 9.84 33.51
N LEU A 576 -22.63 10.21 33.77
CA LEU A 576 -21.49 9.63 33.07
C LEU A 576 -21.36 8.12 33.30
N LEU A 577 -21.63 7.66 34.52
CA LEU A 577 -21.65 6.24 34.86
C LEU A 577 -22.71 5.47 34.05
N VAL A 578 -23.93 6.01 33.98
CA VAL A 578 -25.04 5.42 33.20
C VAL A 578 -24.72 5.42 31.71
N GLU A 579 -24.17 6.51 31.18
CA GLU A 579 -23.82 6.57 29.75
C GLU A 579 -22.64 5.65 29.42
N ALA A 580 -21.67 5.48 30.32
CA ALA A 580 -20.59 4.50 30.15
C ALA A 580 -21.11 3.06 30.12
N GLU A 581 -22.05 2.71 31.01
CA GLU A 581 -22.70 1.39 31.00
C GLU A 581 -23.44 1.17 29.67
N HIS A 582 -24.26 2.14 29.28
CA HIS A 582 -25.03 2.08 28.03
C HIS A 582 -24.13 1.95 26.81
N ALA A 583 -23.05 2.75 26.73
CA ALA A 583 -22.12 2.72 25.61
C ALA A 583 -21.46 1.34 25.44
N LEU A 584 -20.98 0.73 26.54
CA LEU A 584 -20.34 -0.58 26.51
C LEU A 584 -21.34 -1.69 26.14
N GLN A 585 -22.51 -1.73 26.81
CA GLN A 585 -23.56 -2.71 26.54
C GLN A 585 -24.09 -2.62 25.11
N ASP A 586 -24.29 -1.41 24.60
CA ASP A 586 -24.83 -1.20 23.26
C ASP A 586 -23.81 -1.56 22.17
N THR A 587 -22.53 -1.26 22.39
CA THR A 587 -21.52 -1.34 21.33
C THR A 587 -20.95 -2.75 21.17
N TYR A 588 -20.71 -3.50 22.25
CA TYR A 588 -19.90 -4.71 22.21
C TYR A 588 -20.63 -5.98 22.65
N CYS A 589 -20.39 -7.09 21.96
CA CYS A 589 -20.93 -8.40 22.33
C CYS A 589 -20.46 -8.83 23.74
N PHE A 590 -19.18 -8.62 24.03
CA PHE A 590 -18.52 -8.97 25.29
C PHE A 590 -19.13 -8.30 26.54
N PHE A 591 -19.83 -7.17 26.38
CA PHE A 591 -20.39 -6.39 27.48
C PHE A 591 -21.92 -6.41 27.53
N GLU A 592 -22.59 -7.39 26.90
CA GLU A 592 -24.06 -7.42 26.83
C GLU A 592 -24.76 -7.39 28.20
N GLY A 593 -24.19 -8.06 29.21
CA GLY A 593 -24.69 -8.07 30.58
C GLY A 593 -23.97 -7.13 31.55
N PHE A 594 -23.08 -6.26 31.05
CA PHE A 594 -22.13 -5.53 31.89
C PHE A 594 -22.80 -4.44 32.72
N ARG A 595 -22.55 -4.40 34.03
CA ARG A 595 -23.07 -3.38 34.96
C ARG A 595 -21.93 -2.59 35.56
N VAL A 596 -21.99 -1.27 35.45
CA VAL A 596 -20.97 -0.36 35.96
C VAL A 596 -21.23 -0.08 37.44
N GLU A 597 -20.18 -0.19 38.24
CA GLU A 597 -20.21 0.04 39.69
C GLU A 597 -19.59 1.38 40.07
N SER A 598 -18.42 1.69 39.48
CA SER A 598 -17.65 2.88 39.80
C SER A 598 -16.76 3.33 38.64
N LEU A 599 -16.33 4.59 38.71
CA LEU A 599 -15.44 5.22 37.74
C LEU A 599 -14.10 5.56 38.40
N ASP A 600 -13.01 5.37 37.66
CA ASP A 600 -11.66 5.77 38.02
C ASP A 600 -11.26 7.03 37.24
N GLY A 601 -10.51 7.92 37.89
CA GLY A 601 -10.00 9.14 37.28
C GLY A 601 -10.90 10.37 37.47
N ILE A 602 -11.98 10.24 38.24
CA ILE A 602 -12.89 11.33 38.60
C ILE A 602 -13.16 11.29 40.11
N ALA A 603 -12.97 12.42 40.80
CA ALA A 603 -13.25 12.53 42.23
C ALA A 603 -14.68 13.05 42.47
N GLY A 604 -15.30 12.69 43.59
CA GLY A 604 -16.61 13.22 44.00
C GLY A 604 -17.68 12.14 44.10
N GLU A 605 -18.88 12.58 44.49
CA GLU A 605 -20.07 11.75 44.61
C GLU A 605 -20.89 11.74 43.31
N LYS A 606 -21.85 10.81 43.18
CA LYS A 606 -22.60 10.61 41.92
C LYS A 606 -23.38 11.84 41.46
N TRP A 607 -23.77 12.73 42.36
CA TRP A 607 -24.51 13.97 42.06
C TRP A 607 -23.59 15.15 41.73
N ASP A 608 -22.29 15.02 41.97
CA ASP A 608 -21.35 16.10 41.65
C ASP A 608 -21.20 16.22 40.13
N PRO A 609 -21.13 17.45 39.58
CA PRO A 609 -20.78 17.68 38.19
C PRO A 609 -19.41 17.07 37.85
N VAL A 610 -19.30 16.43 36.69
CA VAL A 610 -18.06 15.79 36.21
C VAL A 610 -16.87 16.76 36.25
N MET A 611 -17.10 18.03 35.89
CA MET A 611 -16.08 19.08 35.89
C MET A 611 -15.51 19.40 37.28
N LEU A 612 -16.30 19.22 38.35
CA LEU A 612 -15.81 19.40 39.73
C LEU A 612 -14.94 18.23 40.18
N GLY A 613 -15.11 17.07 39.55
CA GLY A 613 -14.32 15.88 39.82
C GLY A 613 -12.93 15.86 39.19
N GLY A 614 -12.54 16.94 38.51
CA GLY A 614 -11.21 17.12 37.92
C GLY A 614 -11.00 16.43 36.58
N ALA A 615 -12.06 15.95 35.94
CA ALA A 615 -12.02 15.37 34.59
C ALA A 615 -12.27 16.45 33.52
N GLU A 616 -11.44 16.46 32.49
CA GLU A 616 -11.56 17.35 31.34
C GLU A 616 -12.02 16.58 30.09
N SER A 617 -12.66 17.28 29.14
CA SER A 617 -12.97 16.71 27.83
C SER A 617 -11.69 16.16 27.17
N GLY A 618 -11.76 14.94 26.66
CA GLY A 618 -10.65 14.17 26.12
C GLY A 618 -9.98 13.22 27.12
N ASP A 619 -10.33 13.27 28.40
CA ASP A 619 -9.75 12.39 29.41
C ASP A 619 -10.20 10.92 29.25
N THR A 620 -9.35 10.04 29.75
CA THR A 620 -9.61 8.61 29.83
C THR A 620 -10.11 8.26 31.23
N ILE A 621 -11.32 7.74 31.31
CA ILE A 621 -12.02 7.36 32.52
C ILE A 621 -12.02 5.83 32.63
N GLY A 622 -11.52 5.30 33.74
CA GLY A 622 -11.60 3.86 34.00
C GLY A 622 -13.00 3.47 34.44
N VAL A 623 -13.49 2.31 34.02
CA VAL A 623 -14.82 1.82 34.35
C VAL A 623 -14.68 0.46 35.03
N HIS A 624 -15.13 0.37 36.28
CA HIS A 624 -15.22 -0.89 37.02
C HIS A 624 -16.65 -1.39 37.00
N GLY A 625 -16.81 -2.70 36.93
CA GLY A 625 -18.12 -3.33 36.89
C GLY A 625 -18.02 -4.85 36.84
N HIS A 626 -19.17 -5.50 36.72
CA HIS A 626 -19.30 -6.96 36.59
C HIS A 626 -20.19 -7.31 35.40
N GLY A 627 -20.16 -8.57 34.96
CA GLY A 627 -21.02 -9.05 33.85
C GLY A 627 -20.39 -8.94 32.46
N ALA A 628 -19.06 -8.82 32.38
CA ALA A 628 -18.33 -9.08 31.14
C ALA A 628 -18.34 -10.59 30.85
N ASP A 629 -18.69 -10.98 29.62
CA ASP A 629 -18.85 -12.38 29.24
C ASP A 629 -17.51 -13.01 28.87
N MET A 630 -16.76 -13.51 29.86
CA MET A 630 -15.45 -14.14 29.65
C MET A 630 -15.51 -15.45 28.83
N GLU A 631 -16.68 -16.07 28.72
CA GLU A 631 -16.87 -17.34 28.02
C GLU A 631 -17.22 -17.15 26.54
N THR A 632 -17.53 -15.92 26.11
CA THR A 632 -17.91 -15.65 24.72
C THR A 632 -16.76 -15.84 23.73
N GLY A 633 -17.04 -16.55 22.63
CA GLY A 633 -16.15 -16.60 21.46
C GLY A 633 -16.02 -15.27 20.72
N LEU A 634 -16.89 -14.29 21.03
CA LEU A 634 -16.93 -12.96 20.42
C LEU A 634 -16.29 -11.88 21.29
N ARG A 635 -15.25 -12.23 22.04
CA ARG A 635 -14.53 -11.28 22.88
C ARG A 635 -13.79 -10.24 22.03
N CYS A 636 -12.86 -10.70 21.18
CA CYS A 636 -12.03 -9.84 20.34
C CYS A 636 -12.14 -10.22 18.85
N GLN A 637 -11.85 -9.27 17.95
CA GLN A 637 -11.91 -9.45 16.50
C GLN A 637 -11.02 -10.58 15.96
N GLY A 638 -9.90 -10.86 16.63
CA GLY A 638 -9.01 -11.99 16.32
C GLY A 638 -9.49 -13.34 16.87
N GLY A 639 -10.74 -13.45 17.33
CA GLY A 639 -11.30 -14.68 17.89
C GLY A 639 -10.74 -15.07 19.27
N ALA A 640 -11.21 -16.20 19.78
CA ALA A 640 -10.77 -16.79 21.06
C ALA A 640 -9.41 -17.51 20.94
N ASP A 641 -9.10 -18.05 19.76
CA ASP A 641 -7.86 -18.76 19.53
C ASP A 641 -6.65 -17.81 19.57
N ALA A 642 -5.68 -18.13 20.40
CA ALA A 642 -4.39 -17.46 20.40
C ALA A 642 -3.55 -18.04 19.24
N TRP A 643 -3.71 -17.50 18.04
CA TRP A 643 -2.82 -17.82 16.93
C TRP A 643 -1.45 -17.25 17.25
N ASP A 644 -0.47 -18.12 17.48
CA ASP A 644 0.91 -17.72 17.72
C ASP A 644 1.62 -17.54 16.38
N VAL A 645 1.95 -16.29 16.05
CA VAL A 645 2.71 -15.94 14.84
C VAL A 645 4.13 -15.63 15.28
N GLN A 646 5.11 -16.38 14.75
CA GLN A 646 6.53 -16.09 14.97
C GLN A 646 7.28 -16.28 13.66
N CYS A 647 7.08 -15.34 12.74
CA CYS A 647 7.72 -15.39 11.44
C CYS A 647 9.17 -14.88 11.49
N VAL A 648 10.05 -15.41 10.64
CA VAL A 648 11.47 -14.97 10.56
C VAL A 648 11.63 -13.50 10.15
N CYS A 649 10.59 -12.89 9.56
CA CYS A 649 10.56 -11.45 9.32
C CYS A 649 10.30 -10.62 10.59
N GLY A 650 10.02 -11.25 11.73
CA GLY A 650 9.67 -10.59 12.99
C GLY A 650 8.18 -10.32 13.20
N ALA A 651 7.31 -10.81 12.30
CA ALA A 651 5.87 -10.65 12.47
C ALA A 651 5.37 -11.47 13.66
N GLN A 652 4.49 -10.86 14.45
CA GLN A 652 3.89 -11.41 15.67
C GLN A 652 2.35 -11.46 15.62
N ASP A 653 1.76 -11.02 14.51
CA ASP A 653 0.32 -11.08 14.27
C ASP A 653 0.09 -11.18 12.76
N ASP A 654 -1.12 -11.55 12.36
CA ASP A 654 -1.54 -11.62 10.97
C ASP A 654 -1.58 -10.22 10.34
N ASP A 655 -0.81 -10.01 9.28
CA ASP A 655 -0.72 -8.78 8.50
C ASP A 655 -1.45 -8.88 7.14
N GLY A 656 -2.30 -9.90 6.98
CA GLY A 656 -3.07 -10.17 5.77
C GLY A 656 -2.26 -10.76 4.63
N GLU A 657 -1.04 -11.22 4.91
CA GLU A 657 -0.23 -12.01 3.97
C GLU A 657 -0.50 -13.49 4.13
N ARG A 658 -0.19 -14.27 3.09
CA ARG A 658 -0.44 -15.72 3.11
C ARG A 658 0.42 -16.39 4.20
N MET A 659 -0.24 -17.16 5.06
CA MET A 659 0.40 -17.85 6.19
C MET A 659 0.24 -19.37 6.12
N VAL A 660 1.12 -20.07 6.84
CA VAL A 660 1.10 -21.53 7.06
C VAL A 660 1.48 -21.81 8.52
N ALA A 661 0.76 -22.73 9.17
CA ALA A 661 1.09 -23.21 10.50
C ALA A 661 2.06 -24.40 10.42
N CYS A 662 3.06 -24.43 11.30
CA CYS A 662 3.94 -25.58 11.47
C CYS A 662 3.17 -26.77 12.06
N ASP A 663 3.21 -27.96 11.44
CA ASP A 663 2.49 -29.14 11.92
C ASP A 663 3.04 -29.69 13.25
N ALA A 664 4.23 -29.28 13.67
CA ALA A 664 4.84 -29.72 14.93
C ALA A 664 4.60 -28.78 16.11
N CYS A 665 4.65 -27.46 15.90
CA CYS A 665 4.50 -26.48 16.98
C CYS A 665 3.27 -25.58 16.86
N ASN A 666 2.48 -25.70 15.78
CA ASN A 666 1.31 -24.88 15.45
C ASN A 666 1.59 -23.36 15.33
N VAL A 667 2.86 -22.95 15.32
CA VAL A 667 3.26 -21.56 15.10
C VAL A 667 3.09 -21.19 13.63
N TRP A 668 2.52 -20.02 13.38
CA TRP A 668 2.24 -19.50 12.05
C TRP A 668 3.41 -18.70 11.49
N HIS A 669 3.66 -18.89 10.19
CA HIS A 669 4.72 -18.22 9.44
C HIS A 669 4.18 -17.75 8.08
N HIS A 670 4.72 -16.65 7.55
CA HIS A 670 4.43 -16.25 6.18
C HIS A 670 5.00 -17.28 5.20
N THR A 671 4.20 -17.71 4.23
CA THR A 671 4.64 -18.67 3.21
C THR A 671 5.87 -18.16 2.47
N ARG A 672 5.88 -16.88 2.10
CA ARG A 672 7.00 -16.23 1.40
C ARG A 672 8.29 -16.25 2.23
N CYS A 673 8.21 -16.05 3.54
CA CYS A 673 9.37 -16.02 4.43
C CYS A 673 9.98 -17.41 4.67
N VAL A 674 9.21 -18.47 4.45
CA VAL A 674 9.66 -19.87 4.57
C VAL A 674 9.91 -20.53 3.21
N GLY A 675 9.98 -19.73 2.13
CA GLY A 675 10.34 -20.19 0.79
C GLY A 675 9.18 -20.79 -0.02
N ILE A 676 7.94 -20.66 0.43
CA ILE A 676 6.74 -21.08 -0.30
C ILE A 676 6.20 -19.87 -1.06
N ALA A 677 6.39 -19.85 -2.37
CA ALA A 677 5.89 -18.79 -3.25
C ALA A 677 4.35 -18.69 -3.21
N ASP A 678 3.79 -17.51 -3.46
CA ASP A 678 2.35 -17.24 -3.36
C ASP A 678 1.51 -18.15 -4.28
N GLY A 679 2.02 -18.49 -5.46
CA GLY A 679 1.39 -19.40 -6.41
C GLY A 679 1.66 -20.89 -6.16
N ALA A 680 2.52 -21.24 -5.19
CA ALA A 680 2.85 -22.62 -4.89
C ALA A 680 1.86 -23.21 -3.85
N PRO A 681 1.43 -24.47 -4.01
CA PRO A 681 0.63 -25.14 -2.98
C PRO A 681 1.45 -25.28 -1.68
N VAL A 682 0.76 -25.21 -0.55
CA VAL A 682 1.39 -25.53 0.74
C VAL A 682 1.69 -27.04 0.76
N PRO A 683 2.89 -27.47 1.16
CA PRO A 683 3.20 -28.88 1.33
C PRO A 683 2.20 -29.57 2.28
N PRO A 684 1.88 -30.87 2.09
CA PRO A 684 0.99 -31.60 3.00
C PRO A 684 1.50 -31.70 4.44
N LEU A 685 2.82 -31.63 4.61
CA LEU A 685 3.48 -31.50 5.90
C LEU A 685 4.48 -30.35 5.82
N PHE A 686 4.32 -29.37 6.69
CA PHE A 686 5.20 -28.21 6.83
C PHE A 686 5.78 -28.16 8.25
N LEU A 687 7.11 -28.18 8.32
CA LEU A 687 7.86 -27.94 9.55
C LEU A 687 8.59 -26.61 9.43
N CYS A 688 8.47 -25.77 10.46
CA CYS A 688 9.24 -24.53 10.54
C CYS A 688 10.74 -24.82 10.66
N ILE A 689 11.58 -23.82 10.41
CA ILE A 689 13.05 -23.96 10.45
C ILE A 689 13.53 -24.55 11.78
N SER A 690 12.90 -24.16 12.89
CA SER A 690 13.23 -24.67 14.24
C SER A 690 12.83 -26.15 14.40
N CYS A 691 11.61 -26.52 14.05
CA CYS A 691 11.12 -27.90 14.18
C CYS A 691 11.80 -28.86 13.19
N GLY A 692 12.00 -28.42 11.94
CA GLY A 692 12.76 -29.18 10.94
C GLY A 692 14.21 -29.36 11.36
N GLY A 693 14.86 -28.31 11.87
CA GLY A 693 16.22 -28.39 12.41
C GLY A 693 16.33 -29.36 13.59
N ALA A 694 15.38 -29.32 14.52
CA ALA A 694 15.33 -30.25 15.65
C ALA A 694 15.15 -31.71 15.19
N LEU A 695 14.28 -31.96 14.22
CA LEU A 695 14.07 -33.30 13.65
C LEU A 695 15.35 -33.84 12.99
N MET A 696 16.03 -33.01 12.19
CA MET A 696 17.28 -33.39 11.53
C MET A 696 18.42 -33.62 12.54
N ALA A 697 18.44 -32.87 13.64
CA ALA A 697 19.40 -33.06 14.73
C ALA A 697 19.11 -34.32 15.57
N ALA A 698 17.84 -34.76 15.65
CA ALA A 698 17.42 -35.97 16.37
C ALA A 698 17.55 -37.26 15.54
N GLY A 699 17.67 -37.16 14.20
CA GLY A 699 17.81 -38.30 13.29
C GLY A 699 18.86 -39.35 13.70
N PRO A 700 20.10 -38.96 14.07
CA PRO A 700 21.13 -39.92 14.50
C PRO A 700 20.77 -40.69 15.77
N ILE A 701 20.03 -40.05 16.70
CA ILE A 701 19.65 -40.62 18.00
C ILE A 701 18.46 -41.58 17.84
N LEU A 702 17.55 -41.30 16.91
CA LEU A 702 16.42 -42.16 16.59
C LEU A 702 16.86 -43.41 15.82
N ASP A 703 17.84 -43.29 14.91
CA ASP A 703 18.41 -44.44 14.21
C ASP A 703 19.15 -45.39 15.18
N GLU A 704 19.90 -44.86 16.17
CA GLU A 704 20.51 -45.68 17.23
C GLU A 704 19.48 -46.35 18.15
N ALA A 705 18.35 -45.69 18.43
CA ALA A 705 17.27 -46.24 19.27
C ALA A 705 16.42 -47.31 18.54
N LEU A 706 16.36 -47.28 17.21
CA LEU A 706 15.60 -48.21 16.38
C LEU A 706 16.42 -49.43 15.91
N THR A 707 17.74 -49.42 16.09
CA THR A 707 18.56 -50.63 15.97
C THR A 707 18.33 -51.56 17.16
N VAL A 708 17.29 -52.39 17.08
CA VAL A 708 17.12 -53.56 17.96
C VAL A 708 18.32 -54.49 17.73
N PRO A 709 19.07 -54.93 18.76
CA PRO A 709 20.14 -55.88 18.55
C PRO A 709 19.55 -57.21 18.10
N GLU A 710 20.00 -57.72 16.95
CA GLU A 710 19.70 -59.09 16.52
C GLU A 710 20.15 -60.06 17.62
N VAL A 711 19.17 -60.75 18.23
CA VAL A 711 19.42 -61.82 19.18
C VAL A 711 20.05 -62.99 18.41
N LYS A 712 21.29 -63.32 18.77
CA LYS A 712 22.03 -64.49 18.27
C LYS A 712 21.43 -65.82 18.69
#